data_AF-A0A356FG75-F1
#
_entry.id   AF-A0A356FG75-F1
#
_cell.length_a   1.000
_cell.length_b   1.000
_cell.length_c   1.000
_cell.angle_alpha   90.00
_cell.angle_beta   90.00
_cell.angle_gamma   90.00
#
_symmetry.space_group_name_H-M   'P 1'
#
loop_
_entity.id
_entity.type
_entity.pdbx_description
1 polymer ?
#
loop_
_entity_poly.entity_id
_entity_poly.type
_entity_poly.pdbx_seq_one_letter_code
_entity_poly.pdbx_strand_id
1 'polypeptide(L)'
;LEAIRELAGLTLRLEKEFGFTVDVEWAWAEGELWLLQVREARAAAGGADELLAGELSRAGALPGGEGFLVRHNLDETLSYPTPMTWDIQSEFMSGRGGFGALYRELGYQPSGRVDSDGFLELVGGRVYADPQRCAELFYSEGILSYDPIELSSRPSAIEEPPRLWKTRDAGPPALLRTIGQLWRSAKTVTRGRQDVLRGFLRDTLPLYETWVAEKLSAEFSELSETELFEELKDRIDRVMGGFAPAALKLSFYAGMALEELRDLLERCLGFQRGAVAARELLSSLSGELAIDQAEGLLAAARSDSAMERFLDRFGHRSGGEMELAEKRWWEEPERVRALAEQMARGEEGFLSRRGALEERRDAVECEVLELLSREQPEALESFKRLLAEARELLPWRENGKFYWMAGYDLVRRVLVELDGRLSLEGNIFYLEREELGECIAARRAGIPSRLKERIRERRDLRRRWRALELPQVLSGKRSVSQLGEEPAGLASQGVLRGEGISSGKGRGRVWSCSSASEKPPFEGPYLLVTESTDPDWTPLLAGASGLVVERGGSLSHGAIVCRDFGIPALVLGGACRRLETGVEAVVDADSGELLLVAEDEAVPAPGKEAADSREWEPGAEPFCAPSQPGSVARALGGLLIAVVGSLLLVSFEGPSALMADFVGLVLDRLPGAVSQPYKAIFWAALLASCCSFALLVRVSDRSMLRRLRQRLRWYRGKIAEAKKNGRDRIRARLAERMAAAKSDRVLVLMKPIAWTFLPLCIGFIWVNDRFAVEPISPGSRFTFTAFVEPSQLNAAGRLRYARLDAAEGLRVLGSSYRRLESNPANPASSPYRVAWEVEALAAGTHGLSVTAAGEKVRKEVLVSVGLERAPAIGRYGGGLREVHVDHAPLLVGLPGGLHEWLSAAAAFFNGGRGLLP
;
A
#
# COMPACT_ATOMS: atom_id res chain seq x y z
N LEU A 1 2.05 -15.74 -58.07
CA LEU A 1 3.33 -15.15 -57.61
C LEU A 1 3.37 -13.65 -57.88
N GLU A 2 3.09 -13.21 -59.11
CA GLU A 2 3.01 -11.79 -59.47
C GLU A 2 1.91 -11.05 -58.69
N ALA A 3 0.68 -11.60 -58.66
CA ALA A 3 -0.42 -11.10 -57.81
C ALA A 3 -0.08 -10.99 -56.32
N ILE A 4 0.72 -11.92 -55.78
CA ILE A 4 1.13 -11.92 -54.37
C ILE A 4 2.17 -10.81 -54.12
N ARG A 5 3.09 -10.59 -55.05
CA ARG A 5 4.05 -9.48 -55.00
C ARG A 5 3.35 -8.13 -55.08
N GLU A 6 2.36 -8.02 -55.95
CA GLU A 6 1.56 -6.82 -56.12
C GLU A 6 0.75 -6.50 -54.87
N LEU A 7 0.07 -7.50 -54.29
CA LEU A 7 -0.64 -7.38 -53.02
C LEU A 7 0.30 -7.02 -51.85
N ALA A 8 1.46 -7.67 -51.75
CA ALA A 8 2.44 -7.34 -50.71
C ALA A 8 2.98 -5.91 -50.86
N GLY A 9 3.28 -5.48 -52.10
CA GLY A 9 3.68 -4.10 -52.39
C GLY A 9 2.58 -3.08 -52.14
N LEU A 10 1.31 -3.43 -52.37
CA LEU A 10 0.16 -2.62 -52.02
C LEU A 10 0.02 -2.48 -50.50
N THR A 11 0.10 -3.60 -49.77
CA THR A 11 0.00 -3.63 -48.30
C THR A 11 1.08 -2.76 -47.65
N LEU A 12 2.36 -2.90 -48.08
CA LEU A 12 3.45 -2.07 -47.57
C LEU A 12 3.28 -0.57 -47.85
N ARG A 13 2.65 -0.22 -48.99
CA ARG A 13 2.32 1.18 -49.31
C ARG A 13 1.20 1.71 -48.40
N LEU A 14 0.17 0.91 -48.17
CA LEU A 14 -0.93 1.25 -47.27
C LEU A 14 -0.42 1.41 -45.83
N GLU A 15 0.43 0.51 -45.34
CA GLU A 15 1.03 0.63 -44.01
C GLU A 15 1.89 1.90 -43.87
N LYS A 16 2.62 2.27 -44.94
CA LYS A 16 3.40 3.49 -44.98
C LYS A 16 2.52 4.74 -44.97
N GLU A 17 1.40 4.72 -45.68
CA GLU A 17 0.45 5.83 -45.78
C GLU A 17 -0.32 6.03 -44.47
N PHE A 18 -0.82 4.95 -43.87
CA PHE A 18 -1.63 5.00 -42.65
C PHE A 18 -0.79 5.04 -41.36
N GLY A 19 0.49 4.63 -41.43
CA GLY A 19 1.37 4.59 -40.26
C GLY A 19 1.02 3.48 -39.26
N PHE A 20 0.27 2.47 -39.69
CA PHE A 20 -0.11 1.29 -38.90
C PHE A 20 -0.29 0.05 -39.79
N THR A 21 -0.16 -1.13 -39.18
CA THR A 21 -0.43 -2.43 -39.84
C THR A 21 -1.89 -2.50 -40.26
N VAL A 22 -2.12 -2.77 -41.54
CA VAL A 22 -3.47 -2.83 -42.12
C VAL A 22 -3.88 -4.27 -42.40
N ASP A 23 -5.14 -4.59 -42.08
CA ASP A 23 -5.83 -5.76 -42.61
C ASP A 23 -6.52 -5.35 -43.91
N VAL A 24 -6.22 -6.06 -44.98
CA VAL A 24 -6.62 -5.70 -46.33
C VAL A 24 -7.53 -6.77 -46.88
N GLU A 25 -8.80 -6.43 -47.08
CA GLU A 25 -9.72 -7.24 -47.88
C GLU A 25 -9.51 -6.89 -49.35
N TRP A 26 -9.17 -7.90 -50.14
CA TRP A 26 -8.87 -7.75 -51.57
C TRP A 26 -9.55 -8.84 -52.38
N ALA A 27 -9.78 -8.55 -53.66
CA ALA A 27 -10.23 -9.51 -54.65
C ALA A 27 -9.28 -9.52 -55.84
N TRP A 28 -9.21 -10.64 -56.53
CA TRP A 28 -8.50 -10.76 -57.80
C TRP A 28 -9.53 -11.08 -58.88
N ALA A 29 -9.73 -10.14 -59.80
CA ALA A 29 -10.72 -10.25 -60.86
C ALA A 29 -10.14 -9.70 -62.16
N GLU A 30 -10.41 -10.40 -63.28
CA GLU A 30 -9.97 -9.99 -64.63
C GLU A 30 -8.46 -9.78 -64.82
N GLY A 31 -7.64 -10.38 -63.96
CA GLY A 31 -6.18 -10.22 -64.01
C GLY A 31 -5.66 -8.99 -63.26
N GLU A 32 -6.51 -8.32 -62.49
CA GLU A 32 -6.18 -7.15 -61.68
C GLU A 32 -6.51 -7.36 -60.19
N LEU A 33 -5.74 -6.68 -59.34
CA LEU A 33 -5.95 -6.66 -57.89
C LEU A 33 -6.90 -5.54 -57.50
N TRP A 34 -8.00 -5.89 -56.85
CA TRP A 34 -8.99 -4.95 -56.34
C TRP A 34 -8.88 -4.85 -54.82
N LEU A 35 -8.76 -3.61 -54.32
CA LEU A 35 -8.82 -3.30 -52.89
C LEU A 35 -10.30 -3.09 -52.51
N LEU A 36 -10.85 -3.96 -51.68
CA LEU A 36 -12.26 -3.88 -51.27
C LEU A 36 -12.41 -3.08 -49.99
N GLN A 37 -11.55 -3.36 -49.02
CA GLN A 37 -11.58 -2.70 -47.73
C GLN A 37 -10.21 -2.69 -47.07
N VAL A 38 -9.90 -1.60 -46.40
CA VAL A 38 -8.74 -1.49 -45.52
C VAL A 38 -9.28 -1.26 -44.12
N ARG A 39 -8.88 -2.12 -43.19
CA ARG A 39 -9.17 -1.99 -41.77
C ARG A 39 -7.84 -1.95 -41.03
N GLU A 40 -7.84 -1.34 -39.85
CA GLU A 40 -6.72 -1.54 -38.94
C GLU A 40 -6.65 -3.03 -38.57
N ALA A 41 -5.46 -3.63 -38.70
CA ALA A 41 -5.30 -5.03 -38.32
C ALA A 41 -5.52 -5.14 -36.81
N ARG A 42 -6.65 -5.73 -36.40
CA ARG A 42 -6.80 -6.21 -35.02
C ARG A 42 -5.70 -7.24 -34.81
N ALA A 43 -4.74 -6.92 -33.95
CA ALA A 43 -3.76 -7.90 -33.52
C ALA A 43 -4.53 -9.15 -33.09
N ALA A 44 -4.39 -10.24 -33.86
CA ALA A 44 -4.90 -11.52 -33.42
C ALA A 44 -4.33 -11.75 -32.02
N ALA A 45 -5.18 -12.10 -31.06
CA ALA A 45 -4.78 -12.41 -29.69
C ALA A 45 -3.67 -13.50 -29.62
N GLY A 46 -3.43 -14.23 -30.71
CA GLY A 46 -2.27 -15.10 -30.92
C GLY A 46 -0.96 -14.29 -30.97
N GLY A 47 -0.35 -14.11 -29.80
CA GLY A 47 0.94 -13.41 -29.62
C GLY A 47 0.95 -12.44 -28.45
N ALA A 48 -0.21 -12.15 -27.85
CA ALA A 48 -0.32 -11.39 -26.61
C ALA A 48 0.35 -12.13 -25.44
N ASP A 49 0.12 -13.44 -25.37
CA ASP A 49 0.67 -14.31 -24.32
C ASP A 49 2.21 -14.40 -24.40
N GLU A 50 2.78 -14.50 -25.61
CA GLU A 50 4.24 -14.54 -25.79
C GLU A 50 4.88 -13.18 -25.49
N LEU A 51 4.26 -12.08 -25.96
CA LEU A 51 4.72 -10.71 -25.70
C LEU A 51 4.72 -10.43 -24.19
N LEU A 52 3.65 -10.80 -23.50
CA LEU A 52 3.51 -10.56 -22.07
C LEU A 52 4.30 -11.56 -21.22
N ALA A 53 4.43 -12.82 -21.62
CA ALA A 53 5.33 -13.76 -20.95
C ALA A 53 6.80 -13.30 -21.06
N GLY A 54 7.19 -12.74 -22.21
CA GLY A 54 8.48 -12.07 -22.39
C GLY A 54 8.65 -10.87 -21.46
N GLU A 55 7.64 -10.01 -21.37
CA GLU A 55 7.64 -8.83 -20.48
C GLU A 55 7.63 -9.18 -18.99
N LEU A 56 6.80 -10.14 -18.56
CA LEU A 56 6.79 -10.62 -17.18
C LEU A 56 8.11 -11.29 -16.81
N SER A 57 8.75 -11.96 -17.77
CA SER A 57 10.11 -12.49 -17.58
C SER A 57 11.15 -11.38 -17.45
N ARG A 58 11.04 -10.30 -18.25
CA ARG A 58 11.89 -9.10 -18.15
C ARG A 58 11.72 -8.39 -16.80
N ALA A 59 10.48 -8.21 -16.35
CA ALA A 59 10.13 -7.56 -15.09
C ALA A 59 10.43 -8.41 -13.84
N GLY A 60 11.09 -9.57 -13.98
CA GLY A 60 11.43 -10.45 -12.86
C GLY A 60 10.23 -11.17 -12.23
N ALA A 61 9.03 -11.06 -12.82
CA ALA A 61 7.81 -11.75 -12.41
C ALA A 61 7.78 -13.20 -12.93
N LEU A 62 8.90 -13.92 -12.79
CA LEU A 62 9.10 -15.26 -13.35
C LEU A 62 8.14 -16.30 -12.75
N PRO A 63 7.84 -17.40 -13.49
CA PRO A 63 7.12 -18.56 -12.98
C PRO A 63 7.94 -19.33 -11.93
N GLY A 64 7.98 -18.85 -10.69
CA GLY A 64 8.70 -19.49 -9.57
C GLY A 64 9.31 -18.54 -8.53
N GLY A 65 9.27 -17.22 -8.75
CA GLY A 65 9.68 -16.21 -7.77
C GLY A 65 8.51 -15.64 -6.96
N GLU A 66 8.82 -15.02 -5.81
CA GLU A 66 7.86 -14.32 -4.93
C GLU A 66 7.47 -12.90 -5.42
N GLY A 67 7.87 -12.53 -6.65
CA GLY A 67 7.66 -11.18 -7.20
C GLY A 67 6.18 -10.81 -7.34
N PHE A 68 5.85 -9.61 -6.87
CA PHE A 68 4.48 -9.08 -6.79
C PHE A 68 4.50 -7.62 -7.25
N LEU A 69 3.80 -7.27 -8.33
CA LEU A 69 3.68 -5.89 -8.82
C LEU A 69 2.22 -5.45 -8.73
N VAL A 70 2.00 -4.16 -8.44
CA VAL A 70 0.66 -3.59 -8.31
C VAL A 70 0.52 -2.38 -9.20
N ARG A 71 -0.57 -2.27 -9.94
CA ARG A 71 -0.82 -1.12 -10.80
C ARG A 71 -0.91 0.15 -9.96
N HIS A 72 -0.09 1.14 -10.28
CA HIS A 72 0.05 2.36 -9.49
C HIS A 72 -1.00 3.41 -9.88
N ASN A 73 -1.33 4.34 -8.98
CA ASN A 73 -2.31 5.41 -9.27
C ASN A 73 -1.89 6.34 -10.41
N LEU A 74 -0.59 6.48 -10.69
CA LEU A 74 -0.10 7.22 -11.86
C LEU A 74 -0.66 6.64 -13.17
N ASP A 75 -0.97 5.34 -13.24
CA ASP A 75 -1.62 4.69 -14.38
C ASP A 75 -3.02 5.26 -14.67
N GLU A 76 -3.68 5.90 -13.69
CA GLU A 76 -4.99 6.56 -13.84
C GLU A 76 -4.91 7.75 -14.79
N THR A 77 -3.82 8.51 -14.72
CA THR A 77 -3.60 9.75 -15.48
C THR A 77 -2.57 9.60 -16.60
N LEU A 78 -1.77 8.53 -16.54
CA LEU A 78 -0.71 8.21 -17.48
C LEU A 78 -0.70 6.69 -17.75
N SER A 79 -1.72 6.19 -18.46
CA SER A 79 -1.88 4.74 -18.65
C SER A 79 -0.90 4.12 -19.64
N TYR A 80 -0.63 4.77 -20.77
CA TYR A 80 0.30 4.26 -21.79
C TYR A 80 1.30 5.35 -22.18
N PRO A 81 2.23 5.73 -21.29
CA PRO A 81 3.15 6.82 -21.56
C PRO A 81 3.98 6.58 -22.83
N THR A 82 4.20 7.62 -23.61
CA THR A 82 5.25 7.62 -24.62
C THR A 82 6.64 7.56 -23.97
N PRO A 83 7.66 7.06 -24.69
CA PRO A 83 9.04 7.01 -24.21
C PRO A 83 9.55 8.33 -23.62
N MET A 84 9.31 9.47 -24.30
CA MET A 84 9.71 10.79 -23.81
C MET A 84 9.05 11.13 -22.47
N THR A 85 7.74 10.90 -22.37
CA THR A 85 6.99 11.12 -21.13
C THR A 85 7.48 10.20 -20.02
N TRP A 86 7.70 8.91 -20.30
CA TRP A 86 8.18 7.96 -19.31
C TRP A 86 9.61 8.27 -18.84
N ASP A 87 10.51 8.68 -19.72
CA ASP A 87 11.88 9.09 -19.36
C ASP A 87 11.85 10.22 -18.31
N ILE A 88 11.02 11.25 -18.54
CA ILE A 88 10.87 12.37 -17.59
C ILE A 88 10.17 11.93 -16.28
N GLN A 89 9.08 11.16 -16.38
CA GLN A 89 8.28 10.76 -15.23
C GLN A 89 8.98 9.72 -14.34
N SER A 90 9.69 8.76 -14.94
CA SER A 90 10.43 7.74 -14.20
C SER A 90 11.62 8.32 -13.45
N GLU A 91 12.32 9.32 -14.02
CA GLU A 91 13.32 10.09 -13.29
C GLU A 91 12.67 10.85 -12.14
N PHE A 92 11.57 11.57 -12.39
CA PHE A 92 10.86 12.30 -11.34
C PHE A 92 10.44 11.39 -10.17
N MET A 93 9.90 10.21 -10.49
CA MET A 93 9.44 9.20 -9.53
C MET A 93 10.57 8.36 -8.92
N SER A 94 11.83 8.63 -9.28
CA SER A 94 12.98 8.00 -8.64
C SER A 94 13.28 8.62 -7.27
N GLY A 95 14.07 7.89 -6.47
CA GLY A 95 14.59 8.43 -5.21
C GLY A 95 15.51 9.65 -5.42
N ARG A 96 16.14 9.83 -6.58
CA ARG A 96 16.97 11.02 -6.88
C ARG A 96 16.18 12.18 -7.48
N GLY A 97 15.05 11.89 -8.10
CA GLY A 97 14.19 12.89 -8.72
C GLY A 97 13.37 13.71 -7.74
N GLY A 98 12.46 14.51 -8.27
CA GLY A 98 11.61 15.42 -7.50
C GLY A 98 10.75 14.70 -6.45
N PHE A 99 10.23 13.50 -6.75
CA PHE A 99 9.44 12.73 -5.79
C PHE A 99 10.29 12.24 -4.61
N GLY A 100 11.50 11.76 -4.88
CA GLY A 100 12.46 11.42 -3.83
C GLY A 100 12.93 12.63 -3.01
N ALA A 101 13.09 13.81 -3.64
CA ALA A 101 13.37 15.06 -2.94
C ALA A 101 12.24 15.43 -1.96
N LEU A 102 10.98 15.33 -2.38
CA LEU A 102 9.80 15.49 -1.52
C LEU A 102 9.87 14.55 -0.30
N TYR A 103 10.14 13.26 -0.50
CA TYR A 103 10.21 12.30 0.61
C TYR A 103 11.32 12.66 1.60
N ARG A 104 12.48 13.12 1.13
CA ARG A 104 13.55 13.60 2.01
C ARG A 104 13.17 14.87 2.77
N GLU A 105 12.44 15.80 2.14
CA GLU A 105 11.89 16.98 2.84
C GLU A 105 10.91 16.59 3.95
N LEU A 106 10.11 15.54 3.74
CA LEU A 106 9.22 14.98 4.76
C LEU A 106 9.99 14.20 5.87
N GLY A 107 11.31 14.03 5.73
CA GLY A 107 12.18 13.39 6.69
C GLY A 107 12.37 11.88 6.48
N TYR A 108 11.85 11.33 5.38
CA TYR A 108 12.06 9.95 4.95
C TYR A 108 13.43 9.75 4.29
N GLN A 109 13.83 8.49 4.09
CA GLN A 109 15.13 8.12 3.55
C GLN A 109 14.98 7.00 2.51
N PRO A 110 14.79 7.36 1.23
CA PRO A 110 14.78 6.39 0.13
C PRO A 110 16.04 5.52 0.12
N SER A 111 15.91 4.24 -0.24
CA SER A 111 17.06 3.34 -0.41
C SER A 111 17.90 3.70 -1.64
N GLY A 112 19.17 3.27 -1.66
CA GLY A 112 20.03 3.46 -2.84
C GLY A 112 19.50 2.78 -4.11
N ARG A 113 18.69 1.73 -3.95
CA ARG A 113 17.99 1.05 -5.04
C ARG A 113 16.83 1.88 -5.58
N VAL A 114 16.04 2.50 -4.71
CA VAL A 114 14.99 3.44 -5.13
C VAL A 114 15.59 4.69 -5.79
N ASP A 115 16.77 5.13 -5.33
CA ASP A 115 17.52 6.22 -5.93
C ASP A 115 17.96 5.94 -7.38
N SER A 116 18.33 4.70 -7.71
CA SER A 116 18.76 4.32 -9.07
C SER A 116 17.61 3.84 -9.95
N ASP A 117 16.77 2.96 -9.44
CA ASP A 117 15.81 2.18 -10.23
C ASP A 117 14.39 2.72 -10.13
N GLY A 118 14.15 3.71 -9.26
CA GLY A 118 12.82 4.15 -8.86
C GLY A 118 12.02 3.04 -8.18
N PHE A 119 10.72 3.28 -7.99
CA PHE A 119 9.79 2.27 -7.45
C PHE A 119 8.68 1.88 -8.44
N LEU A 120 8.69 2.50 -9.63
CA LEU A 120 7.73 2.26 -10.70
C LEU A 120 8.41 1.65 -11.93
N GLU A 121 7.66 0.83 -12.66
CA GLU A 121 8.06 0.20 -13.90
C GLU A 121 6.93 0.15 -14.91
N LEU A 122 7.27 0.15 -16.20
CA LEU A 122 6.32 -0.18 -17.26
C LEU A 122 6.29 -1.68 -17.49
N VAL A 123 5.13 -2.27 -17.25
CA VAL A 123 4.83 -3.66 -17.62
C VAL A 123 3.70 -3.64 -18.63
N GLY A 124 3.96 -4.15 -19.83
CA GLY A 124 3.01 -4.10 -20.94
C GLY A 124 2.47 -2.69 -21.23
N GLY A 125 3.34 -1.69 -21.12
CA GLY A 125 3.00 -0.28 -21.34
C GLY A 125 2.22 0.40 -20.20
N ARG A 126 1.84 -0.32 -19.13
CA ARG A 126 1.11 0.20 -17.97
C ARG A 126 2.03 0.45 -16.78
N VAL A 127 1.67 1.38 -15.90
CA VAL A 127 2.51 1.78 -14.77
C VAL A 127 2.25 0.89 -13.55
N TYR A 128 3.26 0.09 -13.18
CA TYR A 128 3.24 -0.77 -12.01
C TYR A 128 4.24 -0.29 -10.96
N ALA A 129 3.89 -0.51 -9.71
CA ALA A 129 4.71 -0.29 -8.54
C ALA A 129 5.19 -1.62 -7.98
N ASP A 130 6.47 -1.66 -7.61
CA ASP A 130 7.06 -2.75 -6.83
C ASP A 130 6.86 -2.45 -5.33
N PRO A 131 6.08 -3.24 -4.59
CA PRO A 131 5.80 -3.01 -3.18
C PRO A 131 7.07 -2.96 -2.32
N GLN A 132 8.11 -3.72 -2.67
CA GLN A 132 9.35 -3.70 -1.91
C GLN A 132 10.07 -2.36 -2.10
N ARG A 133 10.18 -1.88 -3.35
CA ARG A 133 10.78 -0.57 -3.63
C ARG A 133 9.91 0.59 -3.11
N CYS A 134 8.58 0.45 -3.15
CA CYS A 134 7.67 1.39 -2.52
C CYS A 134 7.92 1.50 -1.01
N ALA A 135 8.14 0.38 -0.31
CA ALA A 135 8.42 0.42 1.12
C ALA A 135 9.79 1.05 1.43
N GLU A 136 10.77 0.80 0.56
CA GLU A 136 12.11 1.38 0.63
C GLU A 136 12.17 2.88 0.33
N LEU A 137 11.10 3.47 -0.24
CA LEU A 137 10.98 4.92 -0.41
C LEU A 137 10.91 5.64 0.96
N PHE A 138 10.33 4.98 1.97
CA PHE A 138 10.22 5.54 3.32
C PHE A 138 11.52 5.35 4.12
N TYR A 139 12.06 4.13 4.13
CA TYR A 139 13.24 3.78 4.91
C TYR A 139 14.13 2.76 4.19
N SER A 140 15.42 3.06 4.13
CA SER A 140 16.43 2.32 3.35
C SER A 140 16.75 0.90 3.82
N GLU A 141 16.41 0.53 5.05
CA GLU A 141 16.85 -0.73 5.68
C GLU A 141 15.91 -1.92 5.42
N GLY A 142 14.87 -1.75 4.57
CA GLY A 142 13.98 -2.85 4.16
C GLY A 142 13.16 -3.47 5.30
N ILE A 143 13.07 -2.78 6.45
CA ILE A 143 12.37 -3.27 7.64
C ILE A 143 10.85 -3.18 7.47
N LEU A 144 10.35 -2.22 6.68
CA LEU A 144 8.94 -2.13 6.36
C LEU A 144 8.62 -2.86 5.05
N SER A 145 7.41 -3.37 4.97
CA SER A 145 6.88 -4.02 3.78
C SER A 145 5.36 -3.94 3.71
N TYR A 146 4.83 -4.24 2.53
CA TYR A 146 3.40 -4.43 2.32
C TYR A 146 3.02 -5.91 2.43
N ASP A 147 1.78 -6.17 2.83
CA ASP A 147 1.23 -7.52 2.87
C ASP A 147 0.77 -7.94 1.46
N PRO A 148 1.35 -8.98 0.85
CA PRO A 148 0.88 -9.48 -0.44
C PRO A 148 -0.60 -9.92 -0.40
N ILE A 149 -1.09 -10.41 0.74
CA ILE A 149 -2.48 -10.81 0.91
C ILE A 149 -3.38 -9.57 0.90
N GLU A 150 -3.01 -8.52 1.62
CA GLU A 150 -3.74 -7.25 1.59
C GLU A 150 -3.78 -6.67 0.18
N LEU A 151 -2.62 -6.53 -0.46
CA LEU A 151 -2.52 -5.98 -1.81
C LEU A 151 -3.29 -6.79 -2.86
N SER A 152 -3.39 -8.11 -2.70
CA SER A 152 -4.19 -8.95 -3.59
C SER A 152 -5.70 -8.68 -3.49
N SER A 153 -6.16 -8.21 -2.33
CA SER A 153 -7.57 -7.95 -2.04
C SER A 153 -7.95 -6.47 -2.11
N ARG A 154 -6.98 -5.58 -1.86
CA ARG A 154 -7.09 -4.13 -1.85
C ARG A 154 -5.81 -3.53 -2.45
N PRO A 155 -5.68 -3.52 -3.79
CA PRO A 155 -4.49 -3.01 -4.47
C PRO A 155 -4.14 -1.55 -4.11
N SER A 156 -5.15 -0.72 -3.80
CA SER A 156 -4.97 0.66 -3.35
C SER A 156 -4.18 0.82 -2.04
N ALA A 157 -4.00 -0.25 -1.26
CA ALA A 157 -3.19 -0.21 -0.04
C ALA A 157 -1.71 0.12 -0.30
N ILE A 158 -1.22 -0.02 -1.55
CA ILE A 158 0.16 0.35 -1.91
C ILE A 158 0.41 1.87 -1.82
N GLU A 159 -0.65 2.68 -1.84
CA GLU A 159 -0.56 4.14 -1.73
C GLU A 159 -0.45 4.60 -0.27
N GLU A 160 -0.74 3.71 0.69
CA GLU A 160 -0.63 3.98 2.12
C GLU A 160 0.79 3.68 2.63
N PRO A 161 1.27 4.31 3.72
CA PRO A 161 2.55 3.93 4.31
C PRO A 161 2.59 2.45 4.73
N PRO A 162 3.69 1.72 4.48
CA PRO A 162 3.80 0.31 4.80
C PRO A 162 3.73 0.07 6.30
N ARG A 163 2.98 -0.96 6.72
CA ARG A 163 2.70 -1.24 8.14
C ARG A 163 3.33 -2.53 8.65
N LEU A 164 3.75 -3.44 7.76
CA LEU A 164 4.33 -4.72 8.18
C LEU A 164 5.83 -4.60 8.46
N TRP A 165 6.24 -5.11 9.61
CA TRP A 165 7.63 -5.16 10.03
C TRP A 165 8.28 -6.50 9.67
N LYS A 166 9.35 -6.47 8.87
CA LYS A 166 10.26 -7.58 8.60
C LYS A 166 11.29 -7.69 9.73
N THR A 167 10.89 -8.28 10.85
CA THR A 167 11.76 -8.42 12.03
C THR A 167 12.69 -9.62 11.99
N ARG A 168 12.53 -10.53 11.01
CA ARG A 168 13.25 -11.81 10.96
C ARG A 168 14.73 -11.66 10.56
N ASP A 169 15.04 -10.64 9.77
CA ASP A 169 16.37 -10.42 9.19
C ASP A 169 17.05 -9.13 9.69
N ALA A 170 16.34 -8.31 10.48
CA ALA A 170 16.84 -7.02 10.96
C ALA A 170 17.50 -7.15 12.35
N GLY A 171 18.81 -6.86 12.43
CA GLY A 171 19.53 -6.80 13.71
C GLY A 171 19.10 -5.62 14.59
N PRO A 172 19.30 -5.67 15.93
CA PRO A 172 18.92 -4.59 16.85
C PRO A 172 19.41 -3.18 16.46
N PRO A 173 20.61 -2.97 15.89
CA PRO A 173 21.05 -1.66 15.42
C PRO A 173 20.25 -1.10 14.24
N ALA A 174 19.80 -1.95 13.31
CA ALA A 174 18.97 -1.52 12.18
C ALA A 174 17.58 -1.12 12.66
N LEU A 175 17.04 -1.88 13.63
CA LEU A 175 15.78 -1.58 14.27
C LEU A 175 15.82 -0.24 15.02
N LEU A 176 16.79 -0.01 15.89
CA LEU A 176 16.95 1.27 16.62
C LEU A 176 17.13 2.47 15.67
N ARG A 177 17.88 2.31 14.58
CA ARG A 177 18.04 3.36 13.55
C ARG A 177 16.71 3.69 12.87
N THR A 178 15.94 2.68 12.49
CA THR A 178 14.63 2.83 11.84
C THR A 178 13.62 3.50 12.77
N ILE A 179 13.64 3.14 14.06
CA ILE A 179 12.87 3.82 15.10
C ILE A 179 13.23 5.31 15.20
N GLY A 180 14.53 5.62 15.22
CA GLY A 180 15.01 7.00 15.22
C GLY A 180 14.68 7.76 13.94
N GLN A 181 14.62 7.08 12.79
CA GLN A 181 14.17 7.66 11.51
C GLN A 181 12.66 7.95 11.52
N LEU A 182 11.82 7.01 11.98
CA LEU A 182 10.37 7.18 12.14
C LEU A 182 10.07 8.39 13.02
N TRP A 183 10.73 8.51 14.18
CA TRP A 183 10.54 9.65 15.08
C TRP A 183 10.94 10.98 14.44
N ARG A 184 12.08 11.00 13.74
CA ARG A 184 12.53 12.19 13.00
C ARG A 184 11.55 12.56 11.89
N SER A 185 11.11 11.59 11.09
CA SER A 185 10.12 11.78 10.01
C SER A 185 8.83 12.36 10.58
N ALA A 186 8.26 11.73 11.61
CA ALA A 186 7.02 12.19 12.25
C ALA A 186 7.14 13.64 12.77
N LYS A 187 8.27 13.99 13.37
CA LYS A 187 8.55 15.35 13.84
C LYS A 187 8.69 16.34 12.68
N THR A 188 9.37 15.95 11.61
CA THR A 188 9.51 16.78 10.40
C THR A 188 8.16 17.00 9.74
N VAL A 189 7.38 15.95 9.50
CA VAL A 189 6.02 16.02 8.94
C VAL A 189 5.14 16.94 9.79
N THR A 190 5.10 16.74 11.12
CA THR A 190 4.26 17.55 12.03
C THR A 190 4.66 19.02 12.03
N ARG A 191 5.96 19.33 11.95
CA ARG A 191 6.45 20.72 11.90
C ARG A 191 6.20 21.36 10.54
N GLY A 192 6.48 20.62 9.47
CA GLY A 192 6.33 21.08 8.09
C GLY A 192 4.89 21.35 7.71
N ARG A 193 3.93 20.71 8.39
CA ARG A 193 2.49 20.93 8.24
C ARG A 193 2.09 22.37 8.59
N GLN A 194 2.75 22.99 9.57
CA GLN A 194 2.48 24.36 9.98
C GLN A 194 2.97 25.31 8.88
N ASP A 195 2.09 26.20 8.43
CA ASP A 195 2.37 27.24 7.43
C ASP A 195 2.81 26.72 6.05
N VAL A 196 2.65 25.42 5.74
CA VAL A 196 3.04 24.85 4.43
C VAL A 196 2.38 25.57 3.27
N LEU A 197 1.07 25.80 3.38
CA LEU A 197 0.30 26.49 2.36
C LEU A 197 0.71 27.96 2.28
N ARG A 198 0.79 28.65 3.42
CA ARG A 198 1.20 30.06 3.46
C ARG A 198 2.60 30.28 2.86
N GLY A 199 3.54 29.38 3.14
CA GLY A 199 4.87 29.40 2.53
C GLY A 199 4.82 29.17 1.03
N PHE A 200 4.05 28.17 0.57
CA PHE A 200 3.88 27.91 -0.86
C PHE A 200 3.31 29.11 -1.62
N LEU A 201 2.24 29.74 -1.09
CA LEU A 201 1.59 30.89 -1.71
C LEU A 201 2.42 32.17 -1.70
N ARG A 202 3.30 32.32 -0.71
CA ARG A 202 4.17 33.49 -0.61
C ARG A 202 5.44 33.33 -1.43
N ASP A 203 6.07 32.17 -1.35
CA ASP A 203 7.46 31.98 -1.78
C ASP A 203 7.60 31.12 -3.04
N THR A 204 6.68 30.18 -3.29
CA THR A 204 6.79 29.22 -4.41
C THR A 204 5.93 29.61 -5.60
N LEU A 205 4.63 29.81 -5.38
CA LEU A 205 3.66 30.03 -6.45
C LEU A 205 3.92 31.33 -7.24
N PRO A 206 4.12 32.51 -6.63
CA PRO A 206 4.28 33.75 -7.39
C PRO A 206 5.54 33.77 -8.26
N LEU A 207 6.64 33.19 -7.75
CA LEU A 207 7.90 33.04 -8.50
C LEU A 207 7.72 32.10 -9.69
N TYR A 208 6.93 31.04 -9.50
CA TYR A 208 6.64 30.09 -10.55
C TYR A 208 5.71 30.67 -11.61
N GLU A 209 4.65 31.38 -11.23
CA GLU A 209 3.74 32.07 -12.15
C GLU A 209 4.48 33.13 -12.99
N THR A 210 5.36 33.90 -12.35
CA THR A 210 6.21 34.88 -13.06
C THR A 210 7.10 34.19 -14.09
N TRP A 211 7.76 33.10 -13.70
CA TRP A 211 8.58 32.30 -14.61
C TRP A 211 7.75 31.69 -15.75
N VAL A 212 6.54 31.19 -15.47
CA VAL A 212 5.64 30.66 -16.51
C VAL A 212 5.27 31.75 -17.50
N ALA A 213 4.88 32.94 -17.03
CA ALA A 213 4.52 34.07 -17.88
C ALA A 213 5.71 34.52 -18.75
N GLU A 214 6.91 34.62 -18.18
CA GLU A 214 8.14 34.92 -18.91
C GLU A 214 8.41 33.90 -20.02
N LYS A 215 8.35 32.60 -19.71
CA LYS A 215 8.63 31.52 -20.68
C LYS A 215 7.54 31.35 -21.73
N LEU A 216 6.29 31.73 -21.46
CA LEU A 216 5.22 31.81 -22.45
C LEU A 216 5.46 32.93 -23.47
N SER A 217 6.07 34.05 -23.04
CA SER A 217 6.40 35.19 -23.91
C SER A 217 7.71 35.04 -24.70
N ALA A 218 8.51 34.02 -24.41
CA ALA A 218 9.81 33.80 -25.05
C ALA A 218 9.66 33.30 -26.49
N GLU A 219 10.40 33.92 -27.42
CA GLU A 219 10.49 33.45 -28.81
C GLU A 219 11.58 32.39 -28.98
N PHE A 220 11.27 31.31 -29.71
CA PHE A 220 12.25 30.27 -30.02
C PHE A 220 13.11 30.58 -31.25
N SER A 221 12.70 31.56 -32.06
CA SER A 221 13.29 31.90 -33.37
C SER A 221 14.81 32.16 -33.30
N GLU A 222 15.30 32.72 -32.20
CA GLU A 222 16.70 33.09 -32.00
C GLU A 222 17.58 31.96 -31.43
N LEU A 223 16.99 30.91 -30.88
CA LEU A 223 17.72 29.80 -30.25
C LEU A 223 18.09 28.73 -31.28
N SER A 224 19.29 28.17 -31.20
CA SER A 224 19.68 26.95 -31.93
C SER A 224 19.01 25.71 -31.34
N GLU A 225 19.03 24.56 -32.04
CA GLU A 225 18.47 23.31 -31.50
C GLU A 225 19.20 22.83 -30.24
N THR A 226 20.50 23.07 -30.14
CA THR A 226 21.28 22.75 -28.94
C THR A 226 20.84 23.64 -27.76
N GLU A 227 20.64 24.94 -28.00
CA GLU A 227 20.15 25.87 -26.97
C GLU A 227 18.72 25.53 -26.56
N LEU A 228 17.84 25.15 -27.50
CA LEU A 228 16.51 24.65 -27.20
C LEU A 228 16.54 23.35 -26.38
N PHE A 229 17.51 22.47 -26.62
CA PHE A 229 17.66 21.25 -25.84
C PHE A 229 18.14 21.51 -24.41
N GLU A 230 19.00 22.52 -24.21
CA GLU A 230 19.34 22.99 -22.85
C GLU A 230 18.16 23.69 -22.17
N GLU A 231 17.39 24.50 -22.91
CA GLU A 231 16.15 25.11 -22.41
C GLU A 231 15.10 24.05 -22.03
N LEU A 232 15.00 22.95 -22.79
CA LEU A 232 14.16 21.80 -22.45
C LEU A 232 14.56 21.22 -21.09
N LYS A 233 15.85 20.99 -20.86
CA LYS A 233 16.37 20.45 -19.59
C LYS A 233 16.08 21.41 -18.44
N ASP A 234 16.35 22.71 -18.60
CA ASP A 234 16.06 23.73 -17.58
C ASP A 234 14.57 23.76 -17.20
N ARG A 235 13.68 23.70 -18.21
CA ARG A 235 12.23 23.63 -17.97
C ARG A 235 11.84 22.35 -17.25
N ILE A 236 12.37 21.19 -17.65
CA ILE A 236 12.11 19.92 -16.96
C ILE A 236 12.56 19.99 -15.51
N ASP A 237 13.78 20.47 -15.24
CA ASP A 237 14.33 20.58 -13.88
C ASP A 237 13.50 21.55 -13.02
N ARG A 238 13.12 22.71 -13.57
CA ARG A 238 12.30 23.69 -12.85
C ARG A 238 10.91 23.16 -12.52
N VAL A 239 10.28 22.46 -13.46
CA VAL A 239 8.91 21.94 -13.32
C VAL A 239 8.90 20.68 -12.46
N MET A 240 9.69 19.67 -12.82
CA MET A 240 9.69 18.35 -12.18
C MET A 240 10.56 18.30 -10.93
N GLY A 241 11.71 18.98 -10.92
CA GLY A 241 12.60 19.05 -9.76
C GLY A 241 12.24 20.15 -8.75
N GLY A 242 11.64 21.24 -9.23
CA GLY A 242 11.30 22.42 -8.41
C GLY A 242 9.84 22.49 -7.95
N PHE A 243 8.92 22.74 -8.88
CA PHE A 243 7.53 23.06 -8.54
C PHE A 243 6.69 21.83 -8.18
N ALA A 244 6.78 20.74 -8.95
CA ALA A 244 5.98 19.54 -8.74
C ALA A 244 6.12 18.93 -7.33
N PRO A 245 7.33 18.80 -6.75
CA PRO A 245 7.50 18.32 -5.37
C PRO A 245 6.81 19.23 -4.35
N ALA A 246 6.88 20.55 -4.54
CA ALA A 246 6.24 21.52 -3.66
C ALA A 246 4.71 21.45 -3.72
N ALA A 247 4.15 21.27 -4.92
CA ALA A 247 2.71 21.06 -5.11
C ALA A 247 2.22 19.72 -4.53
N LEU A 248 2.97 18.63 -4.76
CA LEU A 248 2.65 17.32 -4.19
C LEU A 248 2.76 17.29 -2.67
N LYS A 249 3.64 18.09 -2.06
CA LYS A 249 3.71 18.26 -0.61
C LYS A 249 2.40 18.76 -0.02
N LEU A 250 1.71 19.70 -0.68
CA LEU A 250 0.39 20.15 -0.26
C LEU A 250 -0.63 19.01 -0.35
N SER A 251 -0.59 18.23 -1.43
CA SER A 251 -1.46 17.06 -1.60
C SER A 251 -1.25 16.00 -0.52
N PHE A 252 0.01 15.77 -0.11
CA PHE A 252 0.36 14.87 0.98
C PHE A 252 -0.27 15.32 2.30
N TYR A 253 -0.11 16.60 2.67
CA TYR A 253 -0.71 17.15 3.89
C TYR A 253 -2.25 17.21 3.82
N ALA A 254 -2.82 17.48 2.64
CA ALA A 254 -4.27 17.45 2.43
C ALA A 254 -4.84 16.04 2.69
N GLY A 255 -4.17 15.00 2.19
CA GLY A 255 -4.55 13.61 2.44
C GLY A 255 -4.49 13.24 3.92
N MET A 256 -3.43 13.66 4.61
CA MET A 256 -3.32 13.47 6.07
C MET A 256 -4.46 14.17 6.84
N ALA A 257 -4.75 15.43 6.51
CA ALA A 257 -5.81 16.19 7.18
C ALA A 257 -7.20 15.55 6.95
N LEU A 258 -7.47 15.09 5.73
CA LEU A 258 -8.69 14.36 5.38
C LEU A 258 -8.82 13.06 6.19
N GLU A 259 -7.78 12.25 6.26
CA GLU A 259 -7.80 10.98 6.98
C GLU A 259 -7.98 11.19 8.49
N GLU A 260 -7.27 12.15 9.08
CA GLU A 260 -7.41 12.49 10.51
C GLU A 260 -8.80 13.03 10.84
N LEU A 261 -9.39 13.85 9.96
CA LEU A 261 -10.76 14.36 10.11
C LEU A 261 -11.77 13.20 10.05
N ARG A 262 -11.65 12.32 9.05
CA ARG A 262 -12.47 11.11 8.93
C ARG A 262 -12.38 10.27 10.18
N ASP A 263 -11.18 9.96 10.65
CA ASP A 263 -10.95 9.13 11.84
C ASP A 263 -11.51 9.76 13.12
N LEU A 264 -11.47 11.09 13.23
CA LEU A 264 -12.14 11.80 14.33
C LEU A 264 -13.65 11.64 14.24
N LEU A 265 -14.24 11.88 13.08
CA LEU A 265 -15.69 11.79 12.87
C LEU A 265 -16.23 10.37 13.02
N GLU A 266 -15.51 9.36 12.53
CA GLU A 266 -15.88 7.95 12.73
C GLU A 266 -15.86 7.54 14.20
N ARG A 267 -14.93 8.09 15.00
CA ARG A 267 -14.90 7.87 16.46
C ARG A 267 -16.08 8.54 17.16
N CYS A 268 -16.49 9.72 16.70
CA CYS A 268 -17.52 10.51 17.36
C CYS A 268 -18.94 10.09 16.94
N LEU A 269 -19.17 9.84 15.65
CA LEU A 269 -20.49 9.61 15.02
C LEU A 269 -20.71 8.13 14.63
N GLY A 270 -19.67 7.30 14.72
CA GLY A 270 -19.67 5.92 14.22
C GLY A 270 -19.16 5.82 12.78
N PHE A 271 -18.71 4.61 12.41
CA PHE A 271 -17.98 4.36 11.16
C PHE A 271 -18.67 4.88 9.89
N GLN A 272 -19.95 4.54 9.68
CA GLN A 272 -20.66 4.95 8.46
C GLN A 272 -20.99 6.44 8.45
N ARG A 273 -21.62 6.97 9.51
CA ARG A 273 -22.02 8.39 9.56
C ARG A 273 -20.80 9.31 9.57
N GLY A 274 -19.72 8.93 10.26
CA GLY A 274 -18.48 9.70 10.30
C GLY A 274 -17.80 9.83 8.94
N ALA A 275 -17.72 8.74 8.17
CA ALA A 275 -17.17 8.78 6.81
C ALA A 275 -18.03 9.63 5.86
N VAL A 276 -19.36 9.54 5.95
CA VAL A 276 -20.28 10.36 5.16
C VAL A 276 -20.16 11.84 5.54
N ALA A 277 -20.17 12.15 6.85
CA ALA A 277 -20.03 13.52 7.35
C ALA A 277 -18.70 14.16 6.92
N ALA A 278 -17.60 13.40 6.93
CA ALA A 278 -16.30 13.89 6.45
C ALA A 278 -16.37 14.35 4.98
N ARG A 279 -17.04 13.59 4.11
CA ARG A 279 -17.22 13.96 2.69
C ARG A 279 -18.18 15.14 2.53
N GLU A 280 -19.30 15.16 3.25
CA GLU A 280 -20.28 16.27 3.20
C GLU A 280 -19.65 17.60 3.64
N LEU A 281 -18.88 17.60 4.73
CA LEU A 281 -18.21 18.79 5.27
C LEU A 281 -17.15 19.41 4.34
N LEU A 282 -16.61 18.58 3.44
CA LEU A 282 -15.56 18.93 2.50
C LEU A 282 -16.08 19.09 1.08
N SER A 283 -17.40 19.20 0.90
CA SER A 283 -18.02 19.49 -0.40
C SER A 283 -18.12 20.99 -0.70
N SER A 284 -18.12 21.33 -2.00
CA SER A 284 -18.22 22.71 -2.50
C SER A 284 -17.21 23.64 -1.81
N LEU A 285 -15.92 23.36 -1.95
CA LEU A 285 -14.89 24.18 -1.32
C LEU A 285 -14.64 25.45 -2.16
N SER A 286 -14.43 26.57 -1.48
CA SER A 286 -14.10 27.83 -2.15
C SER A 286 -12.72 27.77 -2.78
N GLY A 287 -12.57 28.30 -4.00
CA GLY A 287 -11.27 28.46 -4.66
C GLY A 287 -10.77 27.21 -5.39
N GLU A 288 -11.63 26.22 -5.63
CA GLU A 288 -11.31 25.07 -6.49
C GLU A 288 -11.37 25.47 -7.96
N LEU A 289 -10.22 25.36 -8.65
CA LEU A 289 -10.12 25.67 -10.08
C LEU A 289 -10.99 24.78 -10.98
N ALA A 290 -11.42 23.62 -10.48
CA ALA A 290 -12.38 22.76 -11.19
C ALA A 290 -13.73 23.48 -11.41
N ILE A 291 -14.18 24.26 -10.42
CA ILE A 291 -15.40 25.07 -10.51
C ILE A 291 -15.17 26.24 -11.47
N ASP A 292 -14.06 26.96 -11.33
CA ASP A 292 -13.71 28.08 -12.22
C ASP A 292 -13.62 27.62 -13.69
N GLN A 293 -13.10 26.41 -13.93
CA GLN A 293 -13.05 25.80 -15.26
C GLN A 293 -14.45 25.50 -15.78
N ALA A 294 -15.32 24.94 -14.95
CA ALA A 294 -16.70 24.63 -15.30
C ALA A 294 -17.51 25.90 -15.65
N GLU A 295 -17.41 26.94 -14.82
CA GLU A 295 -18.01 28.26 -15.07
C GLU A 295 -17.42 28.92 -16.33
N GLY A 296 -16.11 28.78 -16.52
CA GLY A 296 -15.41 29.25 -17.72
C GLY A 296 -15.92 28.58 -18.99
N LEU A 297 -16.15 27.27 -18.98
CA LEU A 297 -16.74 26.52 -20.10
C LEU A 297 -18.19 26.97 -20.37
N LEU A 298 -19.01 27.17 -19.33
CA LEU A 298 -20.36 27.72 -19.49
C LEU A 298 -20.36 29.11 -20.13
N ALA A 299 -19.42 29.98 -19.72
CA ALA A 299 -19.25 31.29 -20.32
C ALA A 299 -18.77 31.19 -21.77
N ALA A 300 -17.82 30.29 -22.06
CA ALA A 300 -17.28 30.04 -23.39
C ALA A 300 -18.35 29.53 -24.37
N ALA A 301 -19.35 28.78 -23.89
CA ALA A 301 -20.49 28.34 -24.70
C ALA A 301 -21.38 29.50 -25.18
N ARG A 302 -21.30 30.68 -24.53
CA ARG A 302 -22.18 31.83 -24.78
C ARG A 302 -21.56 32.89 -25.69
N SER A 303 -20.23 32.96 -25.80
CA SER A 303 -19.56 33.94 -26.66
C SER A 303 -18.11 33.57 -26.98
N ASP A 304 -17.64 33.93 -28.17
CA ASP A 304 -16.24 33.73 -28.57
C ASP A 304 -15.26 34.51 -27.67
N SER A 305 -15.62 35.71 -27.19
CA SER A 305 -14.75 36.46 -26.26
C SER A 305 -14.53 35.72 -24.94
N ALA A 306 -15.51 34.94 -24.49
CA ALA A 306 -15.38 34.12 -23.30
C ALA A 306 -14.59 32.84 -23.58
N MET A 307 -14.68 32.30 -24.80
CA MET A 307 -13.82 31.21 -25.26
C MET A 307 -12.36 31.62 -25.26
N GLU A 308 -12.02 32.80 -25.77
CA GLU A 308 -10.66 33.35 -25.74
C GLU A 308 -10.13 33.46 -24.30
N ARG A 309 -10.91 34.08 -23.39
CA ARG A 309 -10.54 34.17 -21.97
C ARG A 309 -10.39 32.80 -21.30
N PHE A 310 -11.20 31.83 -21.69
CA PHE A 310 -11.08 30.46 -21.19
C PHE A 310 -9.78 29.81 -21.65
N LEU A 311 -9.46 29.91 -22.95
CA LEU A 311 -8.23 29.38 -23.51
C LEU A 311 -6.99 30.08 -22.95
N ASP A 312 -7.04 31.39 -22.69
CA ASP A 312 -5.94 32.11 -22.05
C ASP A 312 -5.65 31.58 -20.63
N ARG A 313 -6.69 31.22 -19.88
CA ARG A 313 -6.55 30.76 -18.48
C ARG A 313 -6.33 29.26 -18.33
N PHE A 314 -6.99 28.45 -19.15
CA PHE A 314 -7.03 26.99 -19.03
C PHE A 314 -6.47 26.26 -20.25
N GLY A 315 -6.04 26.97 -21.29
CA GLY A 315 -5.63 26.38 -22.56
C GLY A 315 -4.45 25.41 -22.44
N HIS A 316 -3.61 25.52 -21.41
CA HIS A 316 -2.52 24.57 -21.13
C HIS A 316 -2.98 23.20 -20.62
N ARG A 317 -4.26 23.04 -20.27
CA ARG A 317 -4.84 21.74 -19.89
C ARG A 317 -5.23 20.92 -21.12
N SER A 318 -5.56 19.65 -20.88
CA SER A 318 -6.03 18.69 -21.89
C SER A 318 -6.55 17.41 -21.24
N GLY A 319 -7.36 16.63 -21.96
CA GLY A 319 -7.51 15.20 -21.68
C GLY A 319 -6.15 14.49 -21.74
N GLY A 320 -5.87 13.60 -20.79
CA GLY A 320 -4.56 12.95 -20.67
C GLY A 320 -3.39 13.92 -20.41
N GLU A 321 -3.60 15.03 -19.68
CA GLU A 321 -2.62 16.12 -19.48
C GLU A 321 -1.20 15.70 -19.02
N MET A 322 -1.06 14.55 -18.35
CA MET A 322 0.26 14.01 -17.93
C MET A 322 1.06 13.37 -19.08
N GLU A 323 0.44 13.13 -20.23
CA GLU A 323 1.11 12.68 -21.45
C GLU A 323 1.57 13.89 -22.27
N LEU A 324 2.88 14.02 -22.49
CA LEU A 324 3.44 15.12 -23.28
C LEU A 324 3.05 15.05 -24.74
N ALA A 325 2.70 13.86 -25.27
CA ALA A 325 2.25 13.71 -26.65
C ALA A 325 0.84 14.25 -26.89
N GLU A 326 -0.02 14.32 -25.87
CA GLU A 326 -1.37 14.84 -26.00
C GLU A 326 -1.36 16.35 -26.26
N LYS A 327 -2.22 16.80 -27.18
CA LYS A 327 -2.38 18.21 -27.51
C LYS A 327 -3.07 18.95 -26.38
N ARG A 328 -2.68 20.22 -26.18
CA ARG A 328 -3.32 21.12 -25.22
C ARG A 328 -4.56 21.76 -25.81
N TRP A 329 -5.46 22.22 -24.96
CA TRP A 329 -6.71 22.89 -25.36
C TRP A 329 -6.48 24.13 -26.24
N TRP A 330 -5.38 24.87 -26.02
CA TRP A 330 -5.01 26.00 -26.89
C TRP A 330 -4.64 25.56 -28.33
N GLU A 331 -4.21 24.30 -28.52
CA GLU A 331 -3.95 23.70 -29.84
C GLU A 331 -5.22 23.20 -30.52
N GLU A 332 -6.30 22.97 -29.75
CA GLU A 332 -7.57 22.41 -30.24
C GLU A 332 -8.82 23.23 -29.81
N PRO A 333 -8.96 24.52 -30.19
CA PRO A 333 -10.11 25.35 -29.78
C PRO A 333 -11.49 24.75 -30.12
N GLU A 334 -11.60 24.04 -31.24
CA GLU A 334 -12.84 23.37 -31.66
C GLU A 334 -13.26 22.26 -30.69
N ARG A 335 -12.29 21.54 -30.12
CA ARG A 335 -12.55 20.53 -29.08
C ARG A 335 -13.11 21.20 -27.82
N VAL A 336 -12.53 22.32 -27.43
CA VAL A 336 -13.01 23.10 -26.27
C VAL A 336 -14.41 23.66 -26.51
N ARG A 337 -14.73 24.08 -27.74
CA ARG A 337 -16.11 24.46 -28.11
C ARG A 337 -17.10 23.32 -27.91
N ALA A 338 -16.74 22.10 -28.33
CA ALA A 338 -17.57 20.92 -28.07
C ALA A 338 -17.75 20.63 -26.57
N LEU A 339 -16.68 20.76 -25.77
CA LEU A 339 -16.74 20.63 -24.31
C LEU A 339 -17.63 21.69 -23.67
N ALA A 340 -17.56 22.94 -24.14
CA ALA A 340 -18.38 24.06 -23.68
C ALA A 340 -19.87 23.84 -23.98
N GLU A 341 -20.21 23.43 -25.21
CA GLU A 341 -21.57 23.07 -25.60
C GLU A 341 -22.13 21.92 -24.75
N GLN A 342 -21.29 20.93 -24.43
CA GLN A 342 -21.66 19.82 -23.58
C GLN A 342 -21.89 20.25 -22.13
N MET A 343 -21.03 21.14 -21.62
CA MET A 343 -21.19 21.71 -20.28
C MET A 343 -22.51 22.50 -20.17
N ALA A 344 -22.87 23.26 -21.19
CA ALA A 344 -24.13 24.01 -21.24
C ALA A 344 -25.37 23.12 -21.18
N ARG A 345 -25.31 21.89 -21.71
CA ARG A 345 -26.43 20.91 -21.59
C ARG A 345 -26.64 20.44 -20.15
N GLY A 346 -25.58 20.42 -19.33
CA GLY A 346 -25.62 20.02 -17.92
C GLY A 346 -25.81 21.20 -16.94
N GLU A 347 -25.99 22.43 -17.43
CA GLU A 347 -25.98 23.65 -16.61
C GLU A 347 -26.99 23.61 -15.47
N GLU A 348 -28.25 23.25 -15.77
CA GLU A 348 -29.34 23.24 -14.79
C GLU A 348 -29.04 22.26 -13.63
N GLY A 349 -28.58 21.05 -13.97
CA GLY A 349 -28.22 20.03 -12.98
C GLY A 349 -26.99 20.43 -12.14
N PHE A 350 -25.98 21.04 -12.76
CA PHE A 350 -24.80 21.56 -12.07
C PHE A 350 -25.16 22.67 -11.07
N LEU A 351 -25.87 23.73 -11.51
CA LEU A 351 -26.21 24.88 -10.67
C LEU A 351 -27.16 24.51 -9.53
N SER A 352 -28.17 23.67 -9.80
CA SER A 352 -29.13 23.24 -8.77
C SER A 352 -28.47 22.43 -7.64
N ARG A 353 -27.51 21.57 -7.97
CA ARG A 353 -26.84 20.73 -6.96
C ARG A 353 -25.91 21.54 -6.07
N ARG A 354 -25.23 22.55 -6.61
CA ARG A 354 -24.29 23.37 -5.85
C ARG A 354 -24.93 24.08 -4.65
N GLY A 355 -26.09 24.71 -4.85
CA GLY A 355 -26.82 25.36 -3.75
C GLY A 355 -27.20 24.36 -2.65
N ALA A 356 -27.70 23.17 -3.04
CA ALA A 356 -28.04 22.11 -2.09
C ALA A 356 -26.82 21.55 -1.33
N LEU A 357 -25.63 21.52 -1.95
CA LEU A 357 -24.40 21.08 -1.29
C LEU A 357 -23.95 22.04 -0.20
N GLU A 358 -24.00 23.35 -0.47
CA GLU A 358 -23.62 24.37 0.51
C GLU A 358 -24.55 24.32 1.73
N GLU A 359 -25.86 24.26 1.50
CA GLU A 359 -26.86 24.09 2.57
C GLU A 359 -26.63 22.79 3.36
N ARG A 360 -26.35 21.68 2.67
CA ARG A 360 -26.09 20.39 3.31
C ARG A 360 -24.82 20.41 4.15
N ARG A 361 -23.74 20.98 3.64
CA ARG A 361 -22.46 21.13 4.34
C ARG A 361 -22.65 21.93 5.63
N ASP A 362 -23.33 23.06 5.54
CA ASP A 362 -23.54 23.95 6.68
C ASP A 362 -24.44 23.29 7.74
N ALA A 363 -25.49 22.57 7.31
CA ALA A 363 -26.34 21.79 8.21
C ALA A 363 -25.57 20.67 8.95
N VAL A 364 -24.71 19.93 8.24
CA VAL A 364 -23.87 18.88 8.84
C VAL A 364 -22.83 19.48 9.78
N GLU A 365 -22.27 20.64 9.45
CA GLU A 365 -21.35 21.35 10.34
C GLU A 365 -22.03 21.77 11.64
N CYS A 366 -23.24 22.35 11.58
CA CYS A 366 -24.04 22.65 12.76
C CYS A 366 -24.36 21.40 13.59
N GLU A 367 -24.82 20.32 12.95
CA GLU A 367 -25.11 19.03 13.61
C GLU A 367 -23.89 18.51 14.39
N VAL A 368 -22.72 18.48 13.73
CA VAL A 368 -21.48 17.98 14.33
C VAL A 368 -20.99 18.90 15.44
N LEU A 369 -21.06 20.22 15.26
CA LEU A 369 -20.66 21.19 16.29
C LEU A 369 -21.53 21.08 17.54
N GLU A 370 -22.86 20.95 17.38
CA GLU A 370 -23.79 20.79 18.49
C GLU A 370 -23.53 19.47 19.23
N LEU A 371 -23.41 18.37 18.51
CA LEU A 371 -23.14 17.05 19.09
C LEU A 371 -21.81 17.02 19.85
N LEU A 372 -20.74 17.54 19.24
CA LEU A 372 -19.42 17.57 19.88
C LEU A 372 -19.41 18.52 21.09
N SER A 373 -20.06 19.68 21.00
CA SER A 373 -20.14 20.62 22.13
C SER A 373 -20.89 20.04 23.32
N ARG A 374 -21.95 19.25 23.06
CA ARG A 374 -22.77 18.63 24.10
C ARG A 374 -22.16 17.38 24.70
N GLU A 375 -21.63 16.49 23.86
CA GLU A 375 -21.28 15.11 24.26
C GLU A 375 -19.79 14.84 24.33
N GLN A 376 -18.96 15.55 23.56
CA GLN A 376 -17.52 15.26 23.39
C GLN A 376 -16.70 16.57 23.25
N PRO A 377 -16.73 17.49 24.24
CA PRO A 377 -16.09 18.79 24.13
C PRO A 377 -14.57 18.70 23.93
N GLU A 378 -13.93 17.61 24.36
CA GLU A 378 -12.51 17.34 24.10
C GLU A 378 -12.17 17.15 22.61
N ALA A 379 -13.15 16.71 21.80
CA ALA A 379 -12.97 16.49 20.36
C ALA A 379 -13.25 17.77 19.54
N LEU A 380 -13.97 18.75 20.10
CA LEU A 380 -14.44 19.94 19.40
C LEU A 380 -13.30 20.78 18.80
N GLU A 381 -12.26 21.07 19.58
CA GLU A 381 -11.12 21.86 19.10
C GLU A 381 -10.31 21.10 18.04
N SER A 382 -10.20 19.78 18.19
CA SER A 382 -9.56 18.94 17.16
C SER A 382 -10.37 18.94 15.86
N PHE A 383 -11.71 18.86 15.97
CA PHE A 383 -12.61 18.91 14.82
C PHE A 383 -12.49 20.24 14.08
N LYS A 384 -12.62 21.38 14.76
CA LYS A 384 -12.49 22.71 14.14
C LYS A 384 -11.16 22.90 13.44
N ARG A 385 -10.06 22.49 14.10
CA ARG A 385 -8.71 22.58 13.52
C ARG A 385 -8.57 21.72 12.27
N LEU A 386 -8.94 20.44 12.34
CA LEU A 386 -8.80 19.51 11.23
C LEU A 386 -9.72 19.87 10.06
N LEU A 387 -10.93 20.35 10.33
CA LEU A 387 -11.86 20.82 9.31
C LEU A 387 -11.30 22.05 8.59
N ALA A 388 -10.85 23.07 9.34
CA ALA A 388 -10.25 24.26 8.74
C ALA A 388 -9.04 23.91 7.87
N GLU A 389 -8.15 23.06 8.39
CA GLU A 389 -6.97 22.63 7.66
C GLU A 389 -7.29 21.82 6.40
N ALA A 390 -8.22 20.86 6.48
CA ALA A 390 -8.65 20.08 5.32
C ALA A 390 -9.28 20.99 4.25
N ARG A 391 -10.12 21.95 4.64
CA ARG A 391 -10.72 22.95 3.73
C ARG A 391 -9.69 23.85 3.06
N GLU A 392 -8.63 24.23 3.79
CA GLU A 392 -7.54 25.05 3.23
C GLU A 392 -6.65 24.25 2.26
N LEU A 393 -6.32 22.99 2.57
CA LEU A 393 -5.32 22.21 1.82
C LEU A 393 -5.90 21.40 0.65
N LEU A 394 -7.12 20.88 0.77
CA LEU A 394 -7.70 19.99 -0.27
C LEU A 394 -7.82 20.65 -1.65
N PRO A 395 -8.23 21.92 -1.80
CA PRO A 395 -8.28 22.58 -3.11
C PRO A 395 -6.92 22.58 -3.83
N TRP A 396 -5.82 22.59 -3.07
CA TRP A 396 -4.47 22.61 -3.61
C TRP A 396 -4.02 21.30 -4.24
N ARG A 397 -4.80 20.23 -4.12
CA ARG A 397 -4.56 19.03 -4.93
C ARG A 397 -4.81 19.30 -6.41
N GLU A 398 -5.96 19.88 -6.75
CA GLU A 398 -6.28 20.20 -8.15
C GLU A 398 -5.59 21.51 -8.57
N ASN A 399 -5.54 22.53 -7.70
CA ASN A 399 -4.88 23.79 -8.04
C ASN A 399 -3.37 23.59 -8.23
N GLY A 400 -2.72 22.82 -7.36
CA GLY A 400 -1.30 22.48 -7.53
C GLY A 400 -1.04 21.75 -8.84
N LYS A 401 -1.92 20.83 -9.23
CA LYS A 401 -1.85 20.14 -10.53
C LYS A 401 -2.05 21.10 -11.70
N PHE A 402 -3.03 22.01 -11.64
CA PHE A 402 -3.27 23.02 -12.67
C PHE A 402 -2.01 23.85 -12.98
N TYR A 403 -1.33 24.35 -11.95
CA TYR A 403 -0.10 25.11 -12.12
C TYR A 403 1.06 24.24 -12.59
N TRP A 404 1.17 23.00 -12.09
CA TRP A 404 2.17 22.05 -12.60
C TRP A 404 1.98 21.83 -14.11
N MET A 405 0.73 21.65 -14.57
CA MET A 405 0.44 21.48 -15.99
C MET A 405 0.77 22.72 -16.84
N ALA A 406 0.72 23.92 -16.27
CA ALA A 406 1.16 25.14 -16.98
C ALA A 406 2.66 25.09 -17.32
N GLY A 407 3.51 24.63 -16.40
CA GLY A 407 4.91 24.37 -16.73
C GLY A 407 5.13 23.13 -17.60
N TYR A 408 4.28 22.13 -17.48
CA TYR A 408 4.32 20.94 -18.35
C TYR A 408 4.01 21.30 -19.81
N ASP A 409 3.11 22.27 -20.05
CA ASP A 409 2.89 22.87 -21.37
C ASP A 409 4.16 23.57 -21.90
N LEU A 410 4.91 24.28 -21.05
CA LEU A 410 6.18 24.90 -21.45
C LEU A 410 7.23 23.89 -21.90
N VAL A 411 7.28 22.70 -21.26
CA VAL A 411 8.13 21.59 -21.70
C VAL A 411 7.67 21.08 -23.06
N ARG A 412 6.35 20.84 -23.23
CA ARG A 412 5.77 20.39 -24.50
C ARG A 412 6.05 21.36 -25.65
N ARG A 413 5.94 22.68 -25.44
CA ARG A 413 6.21 23.69 -26.47
C ARG A 413 7.62 23.58 -27.05
N VAL A 414 8.63 23.33 -26.21
CA VAL A 414 10.01 23.13 -26.69
C VAL A 414 10.14 21.83 -27.46
N LEU A 415 9.49 20.75 -27.02
CA LEU A 415 9.48 19.47 -27.75
C LEU A 415 8.82 19.62 -29.13
N VAL A 416 7.67 20.29 -29.22
CA VAL A 416 6.96 20.50 -30.49
C VAL A 416 7.80 21.37 -31.45
N GLU A 417 8.47 22.40 -30.93
CA GLU A 417 9.39 23.21 -31.73
C GLU A 417 10.56 22.38 -32.27
N LEU A 418 11.20 21.57 -31.40
CA LEU A 418 12.29 20.68 -31.81
C LEU A 418 11.83 19.63 -32.83
N ASP A 419 10.62 19.08 -32.67
CA ASP A 419 10.04 18.12 -33.60
C ASP A 419 9.92 18.71 -35.01
N GLY A 420 9.42 19.95 -35.11
CA GLY A 420 9.32 20.69 -36.37
C GLY A 420 10.69 20.92 -37.03
N ARG A 421 11.68 21.40 -36.25
CA ARG A 421 13.04 21.71 -36.74
C ARG A 421 13.84 20.50 -37.19
N LEU A 422 13.57 19.35 -36.58
CA LEU A 422 14.19 18.06 -36.91
C LEU A 422 13.37 17.27 -37.94
N SER A 423 12.19 17.78 -38.34
CA SER A 423 11.26 17.12 -39.26
C SER A 423 10.91 15.70 -38.79
N LEU A 424 10.56 15.58 -37.51
CA LEU A 424 10.23 14.32 -36.85
C LEU A 424 8.75 13.94 -36.99
N GLU A 425 7.84 14.86 -37.34
CA GLU A 425 6.43 14.58 -37.61
C GLU A 425 5.70 13.94 -36.41
N GLY A 426 5.91 14.48 -35.21
CA GLY A 426 5.37 13.98 -33.94
C GLY A 426 6.11 12.76 -33.38
N ASN A 427 7.16 12.28 -34.04
CA ASN A 427 7.95 11.15 -33.56
C ASN A 427 8.88 11.52 -32.39
N ILE A 428 9.04 12.80 -32.05
CA ILE A 428 9.87 13.20 -30.90
C ILE A 428 9.43 12.53 -29.60
N PHE A 429 8.13 12.31 -29.40
CA PHE A 429 7.60 11.70 -28.18
C PHE A 429 8.00 10.23 -28.04
N TYR A 430 8.42 9.58 -29.12
CA TYR A 430 8.88 8.19 -29.14
C TYR A 430 10.39 8.03 -28.95
N LEU A 431 11.09 9.16 -28.73
CA LEU A 431 12.50 9.21 -28.35
C LEU A 431 12.64 9.41 -26.84
N GLU A 432 13.72 8.89 -26.27
CA GLU A 432 14.21 9.30 -24.94
C GLU A 432 15.06 10.57 -25.08
N ARG A 433 15.28 11.33 -23.98
CA ARG A 433 16.03 12.61 -24.05
C ARG A 433 17.45 12.43 -24.58
N GLU A 434 18.12 11.34 -24.23
CA GLU A 434 19.46 11.03 -24.76
C GLU A 434 19.43 10.83 -26.29
N GLU A 435 18.44 10.09 -26.79
CA GLU A 435 18.25 9.84 -28.22
C GLU A 435 17.86 11.13 -28.98
N LEU A 436 17.11 12.04 -28.35
CA LEU A 436 16.84 13.37 -28.89
C LEU A 436 18.14 14.17 -29.04
N GLY A 437 19.05 14.11 -28.05
CA GLY A 437 20.38 14.71 -28.15
C GLY A 437 21.18 14.17 -29.34
N GLU A 438 21.09 12.88 -29.62
CA GLU A 438 21.70 12.29 -30.81
C GLU A 438 21.08 12.78 -32.11
N CYS A 439 19.75 12.90 -32.18
CA CYS A 439 19.06 13.46 -33.36
C CYS A 439 19.52 14.89 -33.64
N ILE A 440 19.70 15.70 -32.61
CA ILE A 440 20.21 17.08 -32.72
C ILE A 440 21.65 17.07 -33.24
N ALA A 441 22.52 16.23 -32.67
CA ALA A 441 23.92 16.11 -33.11
C ALA A 441 24.04 15.62 -34.57
N ALA A 442 23.14 14.72 -35.00
CA ALA A 442 23.14 14.12 -36.32
C ALA A 442 22.34 14.91 -37.37
N ARG A 443 21.71 16.05 -37.02
CA ARG A 443 20.75 16.76 -37.87
C ARG A 443 21.21 16.95 -39.32
N ARG A 444 22.46 17.38 -39.54
CA ARG A 444 23.02 17.62 -40.88
C ARG A 444 23.17 16.35 -41.72
N ALA A 445 23.35 15.20 -41.06
CA ALA A 445 23.46 13.88 -41.70
C ALA A 445 22.10 13.17 -41.82
N GLY A 446 21.05 13.74 -41.23
CA GLY A 446 19.73 13.12 -41.08
C GLY A 446 19.66 12.19 -39.87
N ILE A 447 18.43 11.93 -39.40
CA ILE A 447 18.17 11.08 -38.24
C ILE A 447 18.71 9.65 -38.51
N PRO A 448 19.51 9.08 -37.59
CA PRO A 448 20.05 7.73 -37.73
C PRO A 448 18.97 6.68 -38.00
N SER A 449 19.22 5.77 -38.96
CA SER A 449 18.26 4.72 -39.34
C SER A 449 17.83 3.85 -38.15
N ARG A 450 18.75 3.57 -37.22
CA ARG A 450 18.46 2.81 -35.99
C ARG A 450 17.37 3.48 -35.13
N LEU A 451 17.35 4.81 -35.07
CA LEU A 451 16.37 5.55 -34.27
C LEU A 451 15.01 5.57 -34.97
N LYS A 452 15.00 5.66 -36.31
CA LYS A 452 13.77 5.52 -37.10
C LYS A 452 13.13 4.15 -36.91
N GLU A 453 13.93 3.08 -36.93
CA GLU A 453 13.47 1.72 -36.64
C GLU A 453 12.95 1.60 -35.21
N ARG A 454 13.69 2.10 -34.23
CA ARG A 454 13.27 2.10 -32.82
C ARG A 454 11.96 2.85 -32.57
N ILE A 455 11.75 4.00 -33.21
CA ILE A 455 10.50 4.75 -33.15
C ILE A 455 9.34 3.90 -33.68
N ARG A 456 9.50 3.25 -34.84
CA ARG A 456 8.47 2.38 -35.42
C ARG A 456 8.13 1.22 -34.48
N GLU A 457 9.15 0.54 -33.96
CA GLU A 457 8.98 -0.55 -32.98
C GLU A 457 8.19 -0.08 -31.75
N ARG A 458 8.56 1.06 -31.15
CA ARG A 458 7.89 1.61 -29.96
C ARG A 458 6.45 2.04 -30.24
N ARG A 459 6.16 2.57 -31.44
CA ARG A 459 4.79 2.90 -31.88
C ARG A 459 3.92 1.66 -31.98
N ASP A 460 4.40 0.64 -32.68
CA ASP A 460 3.67 -0.61 -32.89
C ASP A 460 3.48 -1.36 -31.56
N LEU A 461 4.51 -1.38 -30.71
CA LEU A 461 4.44 -1.98 -29.39
C LEU A 461 3.41 -1.27 -28.50
N ARG A 462 3.42 0.07 -28.46
CA ARG A 462 2.43 0.86 -27.69
C ARG A 462 1.01 0.61 -28.19
N ARG A 463 0.80 0.50 -29.51
CA ARG A 463 -0.51 0.15 -30.10
C ARG A 463 -0.97 -1.22 -29.62
N ARG A 464 -0.09 -2.23 -29.67
CA ARG A 464 -0.39 -3.59 -29.20
C ARG A 464 -0.72 -3.62 -27.71
N TRP A 465 0.01 -2.87 -26.89
CA TRP A 465 -0.25 -2.79 -25.45
C TRP A 465 -1.59 -2.13 -25.12
N ARG A 466 -1.99 -1.10 -25.87
CA ARG A 466 -3.32 -0.48 -25.72
C ARG A 466 -4.47 -1.43 -26.02
N ALA A 467 -4.24 -2.44 -26.86
CA ALA A 467 -5.23 -3.47 -27.17
C ALA A 467 -5.30 -4.58 -26.10
N LEU A 468 -4.36 -4.62 -25.14
CA LEU A 468 -4.29 -5.63 -24.10
C LEU A 468 -4.69 -5.05 -22.74
N GLU A 469 -5.59 -5.73 -22.05
CA GLU A 469 -5.90 -5.43 -20.67
C GLU A 469 -4.97 -6.19 -19.73
N LEU A 470 -4.37 -5.47 -18.78
CA LEU A 470 -3.49 -6.04 -17.77
C LEU A 470 -4.17 -6.07 -16.39
N PRO A 471 -4.00 -7.16 -15.61
CA PRO A 471 -4.52 -7.26 -14.24
C PRO A 471 -4.00 -6.15 -13.32
N GLN A 472 -4.79 -5.72 -12.33
CA GLN A 472 -4.35 -4.75 -11.32
C GLN A 472 -3.16 -5.25 -10.49
N VAL A 473 -3.02 -6.56 -10.32
CA VAL A 473 -1.95 -7.19 -9.55
C VAL A 473 -1.31 -8.26 -10.41
N LEU A 474 0.01 -8.18 -10.55
CA LEU A 474 0.81 -9.18 -11.23
C LEU A 474 1.59 -10.00 -10.19
N SER A 475 1.18 -11.25 -10.00
CA SER A 475 1.88 -12.28 -9.23
C SER A 475 2.13 -13.52 -10.10
N GLY A 476 3.40 -13.77 -10.43
CA GLY A 476 3.93 -14.94 -11.16
C GLY A 476 2.95 -15.77 -12.00
N LYS A 477 2.88 -17.10 -11.73
CA LYS A 477 2.07 -18.09 -12.49
C LYS A 477 0.57 -17.78 -12.58
N ARG A 478 0.02 -17.01 -11.64
CA ARG A 478 -1.42 -16.72 -11.56
C ARG A 478 -1.84 -15.59 -12.50
N SER A 479 -0.92 -14.69 -12.84
CA SER A 479 -1.22 -13.55 -13.72
C SER A 479 -1.34 -13.99 -15.16
N VAL A 480 -0.47 -14.92 -15.59
CA VAL A 480 -0.48 -15.47 -16.95
C VAL A 480 -1.78 -16.23 -17.24
N SER A 481 -2.39 -16.84 -16.22
CA SER A 481 -3.68 -17.56 -16.37
C SER A 481 -4.90 -16.64 -16.39
N GLN A 482 -4.79 -15.39 -15.95
CA GLN A 482 -5.86 -14.39 -15.97
C GLN A 482 -5.88 -13.54 -17.25
N LEU A 483 -4.92 -13.75 -18.15
CA LEU A 483 -4.83 -13.03 -19.42
C LEU A 483 -5.80 -13.63 -20.42
N GLY A 484 -6.62 -12.77 -21.03
CA GLY A 484 -7.64 -13.21 -21.99
C GLY A 484 -8.76 -14.05 -21.37
N GLU A 485 -8.85 -14.18 -20.03
CA GLU A 485 -10.07 -14.68 -19.40
C GLU A 485 -11.21 -13.71 -19.75
N GLU A 486 -12.20 -14.22 -20.48
CA GLU A 486 -13.47 -13.54 -20.72
C GLU A 486 -14.00 -13.04 -19.36
N PRO A 487 -14.38 -11.75 -19.24
CA PRO A 487 -14.85 -11.21 -17.98
C PRO A 487 -16.02 -12.03 -17.44
N ALA A 488 -16.16 -12.07 -16.11
CA ALA A 488 -17.40 -12.53 -15.50
C ALA A 488 -18.57 -11.84 -16.23
N GLY A 489 -19.53 -12.63 -16.72
CA GLY A 489 -20.58 -12.14 -17.61
C GLY A 489 -21.25 -10.87 -17.09
N LEU A 490 -21.68 -10.00 -18.02
CA LEU A 490 -22.32 -8.73 -17.72
C LEU A 490 -23.42 -8.93 -16.68
N ALA A 491 -23.31 -8.18 -15.58
CA ALA A 491 -24.35 -8.17 -14.56
C ALA A 491 -25.44 -7.21 -15.04
N SER A 492 -26.65 -7.73 -15.19
CA SER A 492 -27.85 -6.95 -15.47
C SER A 492 -28.75 -6.78 -14.24
N GLN A 493 -28.47 -7.53 -13.15
CA GLN A 493 -29.26 -7.50 -11.92
C GLN A 493 -28.37 -7.73 -10.68
N GLY A 494 -28.79 -7.16 -9.54
CA GLY A 494 -28.19 -7.41 -8.24
C GLY A 494 -27.45 -6.21 -7.65
N VAL A 495 -26.77 -6.44 -6.53
CA VAL A 495 -26.01 -5.42 -5.79
C VAL A 495 -24.52 -5.64 -5.99
N LEU A 496 -23.86 -4.66 -6.61
CA LEU A 496 -22.40 -4.59 -6.68
C LEU A 496 -21.90 -3.71 -5.54
N ARG A 497 -20.77 -4.08 -4.94
CA ARG A 497 -20.15 -3.33 -3.84
C ARG A 497 -18.86 -2.70 -4.32
N GLY A 498 -18.74 -1.41 -4.07
CA GLY A 498 -17.55 -0.59 -4.33
C GLY A 498 -17.21 0.29 -3.13
N GLU A 499 -16.35 1.28 -3.35
CA GLU A 499 -15.98 2.29 -2.36
C GLU A 499 -16.59 3.64 -2.73
N GLY A 500 -17.30 4.28 -1.79
CA GLY A 500 -17.86 5.61 -1.96
C GLY A 500 -16.81 6.70 -1.89
N ILE A 501 -16.61 7.42 -3.00
CA ILE A 501 -15.65 8.52 -3.13
C ILE A 501 -16.32 9.91 -3.10
N SER A 502 -17.60 10.01 -3.46
CA SER A 502 -18.43 11.21 -3.26
C SER A 502 -19.81 10.81 -2.73
N SER A 503 -20.29 11.47 -1.67
CA SER A 503 -21.53 11.10 -0.95
C SER A 503 -22.80 11.32 -1.77
N GLY A 504 -23.87 10.64 -1.38
CA GLY A 504 -25.21 10.79 -1.96
C GLY A 504 -25.70 9.59 -2.76
N LYS A 505 -26.86 9.78 -3.41
CA LYS A 505 -27.55 8.74 -4.19
C LYS A 505 -27.99 9.28 -5.54
N GLY A 506 -27.89 8.42 -6.55
CA GLY A 506 -28.19 8.77 -7.93
C GLY A 506 -28.89 7.62 -8.63
N ARG A 507 -29.79 7.94 -9.57
CA ARG A 507 -30.46 6.94 -10.40
C ARG A 507 -30.36 7.37 -11.85
N GLY A 508 -30.05 6.42 -12.72
CA GLY A 508 -30.02 6.63 -14.16
C GLY A 508 -29.66 5.35 -14.89
N ARG A 509 -29.72 5.42 -16.21
CA ARG A 509 -29.24 4.33 -17.06
C ARG A 509 -27.71 4.33 -17.06
N VAL A 510 -27.13 3.14 -16.91
CA VAL A 510 -25.69 2.93 -17.02
C VAL A 510 -25.24 3.33 -18.42
N TRP A 511 -24.17 4.14 -18.49
CA TRP A 511 -23.47 4.42 -19.72
C TRP A 511 -21.98 4.12 -19.53
N SER A 512 -21.54 2.96 -20.01
CA SER A 512 -20.12 2.64 -20.08
C SER A 512 -19.50 3.33 -21.29
N CYS A 513 -18.56 4.24 -21.01
CA CYS A 513 -17.94 5.10 -22.00
C CYS A 513 -16.43 5.15 -21.78
N SER A 514 -15.66 5.07 -22.88
CA SER A 514 -14.20 5.15 -22.86
C SER A 514 -13.65 6.52 -23.28
N SER A 515 -14.49 7.42 -23.79
CA SER A 515 -14.05 8.72 -24.32
C SER A 515 -14.97 9.86 -23.90
N ALA A 516 -14.38 10.91 -23.34
CA ALA A 516 -15.10 12.12 -22.93
C ALA A 516 -15.77 12.90 -24.08
N SER A 517 -15.40 12.60 -25.34
CA SER A 517 -15.96 13.22 -26.54
C SER A 517 -17.27 12.58 -27.01
N GLU A 518 -17.63 11.42 -26.47
CA GLU A 518 -18.87 10.74 -26.80
C GLU A 518 -20.07 11.40 -26.10
N LYS A 519 -21.26 11.24 -26.68
CA LYS A 519 -22.51 11.69 -26.09
C LYS A 519 -23.27 10.48 -25.53
N PRO A 520 -24.03 10.65 -24.43
CA PRO A 520 -24.91 9.60 -23.94
C PRO A 520 -25.83 9.11 -25.08
N PRO A 521 -25.98 7.79 -25.29
CA PRO A 521 -26.78 7.25 -26.39
C PRO A 521 -28.29 7.33 -26.15
N PHE A 522 -28.73 7.87 -25.01
CA PHE A 522 -30.12 7.95 -24.59
C PHE A 522 -30.41 9.30 -23.90
N GLU A 523 -31.68 9.68 -23.90
CA GLU A 523 -32.17 10.87 -23.19
C GLU A 523 -32.46 10.55 -21.71
N GLY A 524 -32.34 11.55 -20.84
CA GLY A 524 -32.61 11.44 -19.40
C GLY A 524 -31.36 11.21 -18.53
N PRO A 525 -31.56 10.91 -17.23
CA PRO A 525 -30.46 10.78 -16.28
C PRO A 525 -29.63 9.53 -16.56
N TYR A 526 -28.31 9.67 -16.48
CA TYR A 526 -27.35 8.60 -16.74
C TYR A 526 -26.30 8.47 -15.64
N LEU A 527 -25.90 7.23 -15.38
CA LEU A 527 -24.75 6.90 -14.55
C LEU A 527 -23.55 6.69 -15.45
N LEU A 528 -22.57 7.60 -15.37
CA LEU A 528 -21.36 7.49 -16.16
C LEU A 528 -20.47 6.38 -15.59
N VAL A 529 -20.08 5.43 -16.43
CA VAL A 529 -19.14 4.35 -16.09
C VAL A 529 -17.91 4.46 -16.97
N THR A 530 -16.74 4.68 -16.37
CA THR A 530 -15.47 4.82 -17.09
C THR A 530 -14.31 4.23 -16.29
N GLU A 531 -13.14 4.05 -16.91
CA GLU A 531 -11.99 3.49 -16.22
C GLU A 531 -11.39 4.49 -15.21
N SER A 532 -11.23 5.74 -15.65
CA SER A 532 -10.78 6.89 -14.86
C SER A 532 -11.27 8.20 -15.50
N THR A 533 -11.08 9.32 -14.83
CA THR A 533 -11.50 10.65 -15.30
C THR A 533 -10.35 11.65 -15.31
N ASP A 534 -10.41 12.57 -16.26
CA ASP A 534 -9.51 13.72 -16.40
C ASP A 534 -10.36 14.98 -16.69
N PRO A 535 -9.75 16.16 -16.89
CA PRO A 535 -10.49 17.41 -17.07
C PRO A 535 -11.52 17.39 -18.21
N ASP A 536 -11.31 16.63 -19.28
CA ASP A 536 -12.24 16.54 -20.42
C ASP A 536 -13.56 15.86 -20.02
N TRP A 537 -13.59 15.08 -18.93
CA TRP A 537 -14.81 14.45 -18.43
C TRP A 537 -15.72 15.39 -17.66
N THR A 538 -15.22 16.55 -17.21
CA THR A 538 -15.96 17.53 -16.40
C THR A 538 -17.32 17.90 -17.00
N PRO A 539 -17.45 18.17 -18.32
CA PRO A 539 -18.73 18.46 -18.93
C PRO A 539 -19.71 17.28 -18.94
N LEU A 540 -19.23 16.03 -19.08
CA LEU A 540 -20.10 14.85 -18.94
C LEU A 540 -20.55 14.66 -17.50
N LEU A 541 -19.70 14.97 -16.52
CA LEU A 541 -20.08 14.89 -15.11
C LEU A 541 -21.20 15.88 -14.78
N ALA A 542 -21.15 17.10 -15.33
CA ALA A 542 -22.22 18.09 -15.13
C ALA A 542 -23.63 17.58 -15.47
N GLY A 543 -23.78 16.67 -16.45
CA GLY A 543 -25.06 16.03 -16.80
C GLY A 543 -25.34 14.70 -16.10
N ALA A 544 -24.34 14.07 -15.45
CA ALA A 544 -24.46 12.73 -14.88
C ALA A 544 -25.26 12.73 -13.57
N SER A 545 -26.05 11.69 -13.34
CA SER A 545 -26.73 11.44 -12.06
C SER A 545 -25.85 10.68 -11.06
N GLY A 546 -24.69 10.20 -11.49
CA GLY A 546 -23.71 9.48 -10.69
C GLY A 546 -22.51 9.03 -11.52
N LEU A 547 -21.39 8.75 -10.86
CA LEU A 547 -20.15 8.27 -11.46
C LEU A 547 -19.76 6.90 -10.89
N VAL A 548 -19.36 5.97 -11.75
CA VAL A 548 -18.72 4.71 -11.37
C VAL A 548 -17.40 4.62 -12.12
N VAL A 549 -16.29 4.64 -11.39
CA VAL A 549 -14.95 4.49 -11.97
C VAL A 549 -14.35 3.14 -11.61
N GLU A 550 -13.59 2.53 -12.52
CA GLU A 550 -12.82 1.34 -12.17
C GLU A 550 -11.63 1.65 -11.27
N ARG A 551 -11.08 2.86 -11.42
CA ARG A 551 -9.86 3.34 -10.78
C ARG A 551 -10.05 4.78 -10.31
N GLY A 552 -9.51 5.06 -9.13
CA GLY A 552 -9.59 6.37 -8.48
C GLY A 552 -9.64 6.21 -6.97
N GLY A 553 -9.17 7.23 -6.24
CA GLY A 553 -9.29 7.33 -4.79
C GLY A 553 -10.19 8.49 -4.38
N SER A 554 -10.43 8.67 -3.08
CA SER A 554 -11.19 9.79 -2.49
C SER A 554 -10.65 11.18 -2.84
N LEU A 555 -9.39 11.23 -3.27
CA LEU A 555 -8.73 12.45 -3.70
C LEU A 555 -8.62 12.55 -5.24
N SER A 556 -8.94 11.52 -6.02
CA SER A 556 -8.85 11.54 -7.50
C SER A 556 -9.57 12.74 -8.13
N HIS A 557 -9.20 13.11 -9.35
CA HIS A 557 -9.87 14.19 -10.08
C HIS A 557 -11.38 13.97 -10.13
N GLY A 558 -11.81 12.74 -10.47
CA GLY A 558 -13.23 12.38 -10.52
C GLY A 558 -13.93 12.50 -9.17
N ALA A 559 -13.25 12.12 -8.07
CA ALA A 559 -13.79 12.28 -6.72
C ALA A 559 -13.97 13.76 -6.34
N ILE A 560 -12.98 14.61 -6.64
CA ILE A 560 -13.02 16.06 -6.37
C ILE A 560 -14.17 16.69 -7.16
N VAL A 561 -14.18 16.54 -8.49
CA VAL A 561 -15.23 17.13 -9.34
C VAL A 561 -16.62 16.65 -8.93
N CYS A 562 -16.79 15.35 -8.64
CA CYS A 562 -18.08 14.82 -8.20
C CYS A 562 -18.53 15.40 -6.86
N ARG A 563 -17.61 15.60 -5.92
CA ARG A 563 -17.90 16.17 -4.61
C ARG A 563 -18.34 17.63 -4.74
N ASP A 564 -17.77 18.37 -5.68
CA ASP A 564 -18.06 19.79 -5.88
C ASP A 564 -19.33 20.00 -6.72
N PHE A 565 -19.65 19.02 -7.57
CA PHE A 565 -20.86 19.03 -8.41
C PHE A 565 -22.05 18.34 -7.73
N GLY A 566 -21.83 17.70 -6.57
CA GLY A 566 -22.86 16.96 -5.84
C GLY A 566 -23.32 15.70 -6.54
N ILE A 567 -22.39 15.05 -7.24
CA ILE A 567 -22.59 13.81 -7.96
C ILE A 567 -22.14 12.66 -7.06
N PRO A 568 -22.98 11.66 -6.78
CA PRO A 568 -22.57 10.48 -6.04
C PRO A 568 -21.60 9.65 -6.88
N ALA A 569 -20.50 9.20 -6.27
CA ALA A 569 -19.45 8.51 -7.00
C ALA A 569 -18.92 7.26 -6.28
N LEU A 570 -18.72 6.18 -7.04
CA LEU A 570 -18.21 4.89 -6.59
C LEU A 570 -16.95 4.49 -7.35
N VAL A 571 -16.01 3.86 -6.63
CA VAL A 571 -14.94 3.07 -7.24
C VAL A 571 -15.36 1.60 -7.23
N LEU A 572 -15.45 1.00 -8.41
CA LEU A 572 -15.88 -0.39 -8.60
C LEU A 572 -14.96 -1.08 -9.62
N GLY A 573 -14.06 -1.93 -9.14
CA GLY A 573 -13.13 -2.65 -10.02
C GLY A 573 -13.84 -3.47 -11.11
N GLY A 574 -13.40 -3.30 -12.36
CA GLY A 574 -13.95 -3.97 -13.53
C GLY A 574 -15.34 -3.47 -13.95
N ALA A 575 -15.80 -2.30 -13.49
CA ALA A 575 -17.12 -1.75 -13.80
C ALA A 575 -17.43 -1.70 -15.29
N CYS A 576 -16.49 -1.25 -16.14
CA CYS A 576 -16.72 -1.12 -17.59
C CYS A 576 -17.01 -2.46 -18.27
N ARG A 577 -16.54 -3.57 -17.69
CA ARG A 577 -16.80 -4.93 -18.20
C ARG A 577 -17.95 -5.65 -17.50
N ARG A 578 -18.32 -5.20 -16.30
CA ARG A 578 -19.36 -5.83 -15.48
C ARG A 578 -20.73 -5.19 -15.69
N LEU A 579 -20.77 -3.96 -16.20
CA LEU A 579 -21.97 -3.16 -16.34
C LEU A 579 -22.32 -2.97 -17.81
N GLU A 580 -23.55 -3.34 -18.16
CA GLU A 580 -24.07 -3.18 -19.51
C GLU A 580 -24.70 -1.79 -19.69
N THR A 581 -24.34 -1.10 -20.78
CA THR A 581 -24.92 0.19 -21.14
C THR A 581 -26.43 0.05 -21.41
N GLY A 582 -27.23 0.96 -20.84
CA GLY A 582 -28.69 1.01 -20.96
C GLY A 582 -29.45 0.48 -19.75
N VAL A 583 -28.81 -0.34 -18.90
CA VAL A 583 -29.39 -0.91 -17.68
C VAL A 583 -29.71 0.19 -16.67
N GLU A 584 -30.92 0.19 -16.11
CA GLU A 584 -31.28 1.08 -15.01
C GLU A 584 -30.52 0.71 -13.74
N ALA A 585 -29.88 1.68 -13.10
CA ALA A 585 -29.19 1.44 -11.84
C ALA A 585 -29.33 2.59 -10.86
N VAL A 586 -29.18 2.25 -9.58
CA VAL A 586 -29.16 3.19 -8.46
C VAL A 586 -27.79 3.09 -7.79
N VAL A 587 -27.07 4.20 -7.78
CA VAL A 587 -25.82 4.36 -7.05
C VAL A 587 -26.13 4.89 -5.66
N ASP A 588 -25.61 4.23 -4.63
CA ASP A 588 -25.65 4.65 -3.23
C ASP A 588 -24.20 4.71 -2.73
N ALA A 589 -23.60 5.89 -2.84
CA ALA A 589 -22.20 6.08 -2.53
C ALA A 589 -21.94 6.17 -1.01
N ASP A 590 -22.98 6.46 -0.22
CA ASP A 590 -22.88 6.47 1.24
C ASP A 590 -22.68 5.05 1.80
N SER A 591 -23.37 4.08 1.19
CA SER A 591 -23.26 2.65 1.55
C SER A 591 -22.21 1.89 0.75
N GLY A 592 -21.72 2.46 -0.35
CA GLY A 592 -20.77 1.80 -1.25
C GLY A 592 -21.42 0.76 -2.16
N GLU A 593 -22.69 0.95 -2.54
CA GLU A 593 -23.49 -0.04 -3.26
C GLU A 593 -24.02 0.51 -4.59
N LEU A 594 -24.00 -0.33 -5.63
CA LEU A 594 -24.64 -0.08 -6.92
C LEU A 594 -25.70 -1.17 -7.13
N LEU A 595 -26.97 -0.77 -7.20
CA LEU A 595 -28.10 -1.66 -7.43
C LEU A 595 -28.52 -1.62 -8.90
N LEU A 596 -28.48 -2.76 -9.57
CA LEU A 596 -28.98 -2.93 -10.94
C LEU A 596 -30.45 -3.34 -10.90
N VAL A 597 -31.30 -2.58 -11.58
CA VAL A 597 -32.76 -2.74 -11.60
C VAL A 597 -33.18 -3.43 -12.90
N ALA A 598 -34.03 -4.46 -12.81
CA ALA A 598 -34.58 -5.13 -13.99
C ALA A 598 -35.59 -4.25 -14.72
N GLU A 599 -35.65 -4.31 -16.05
CA GLU A 599 -36.55 -3.50 -16.90
C GLU A 599 -38.06 -3.71 -16.66
N ASP A 600 -38.48 -4.70 -15.84
CA ASP A 600 -39.90 -5.01 -15.58
C ASP A 600 -40.41 -4.73 -14.15
N GLU A 601 -39.59 -4.19 -13.24
CA GLU A 601 -40.11 -3.70 -11.95
C GLU A 601 -40.21 -2.17 -11.95
N ALA A 602 -41.41 -1.68 -12.26
CA ALA A 602 -41.82 -0.32 -11.93
C ALA A 602 -41.78 -0.13 -10.40
N VAL A 603 -40.62 0.25 -9.87
CA VAL A 603 -40.50 0.84 -8.54
C VAL A 603 -41.18 2.21 -8.59
N PRO A 604 -42.10 2.55 -7.65
CA PRO A 604 -42.86 3.79 -7.72
C PRO A 604 -41.91 4.99 -7.79
N ALA A 605 -42.24 5.98 -8.62
CA ALA A 605 -41.53 7.25 -8.69
C ALA A 605 -41.35 7.85 -7.28
N PRO A 606 -40.27 8.61 -7.01
CA PRO A 606 -40.13 9.32 -5.74
C PRO A 606 -41.31 10.29 -5.61
N GLY A 607 -42.28 9.91 -4.80
CA GLY A 607 -43.38 10.77 -4.44
C GLY A 607 -42.80 11.99 -3.73
N LYS A 608 -43.28 13.16 -4.12
CA LYS A 608 -43.25 14.35 -3.27
C LYS A 608 -43.98 14.03 -1.96
N GLU A 609 -43.29 13.47 -0.98
CA GLU A 609 -43.71 13.56 0.42
C GLU A 609 -42.75 14.50 1.14
N ALA A 610 -43.26 15.72 1.26
CA ALA A 610 -42.79 16.70 2.21
C ALA A 610 -42.85 16.13 3.62
N ALA A 611 -41.87 16.53 4.42
CA ALA A 611 -41.98 16.81 5.85
C ALA A 611 -43.16 16.12 6.56
N ASP A 612 -42.90 14.95 7.14
CA ASP A 612 -43.64 14.59 8.34
C ASP A 612 -42.68 14.07 9.42
N SER A 613 -42.62 14.88 10.47
CA SER A 613 -41.92 14.67 11.72
C SER A 613 -42.34 13.35 12.36
N ARG A 614 -41.42 12.39 12.46
CA ARG A 614 -41.51 11.42 13.55
C ARG A 614 -40.76 11.97 14.74
N GLU A 615 -41.55 12.53 15.65
CA GLU A 615 -41.19 12.82 17.02
C GLU A 615 -40.38 11.66 17.62
N TRP A 616 -39.14 11.97 17.98
CA TRP A 616 -38.33 11.15 18.85
C TRP A 616 -38.67 11.56 20.28
N GLU A 617 -39.40 10.73 21.03
CA GLU A 617 -39.55 10.95 22.46
C GLU A 617 -38.28 10.53 23.24
N PRO A 618 -37.82 11.37 24.20
CA PRO A 618 -36.61 11.16 24.97
C PRO A 618 -36.90 10.35 26.25
N GLY A 619 -36.00 9.42 26.59
CA GLY A 619 -36.16 8.65 27.83
C GLY A 619 -34.93 7.86 28.26
N ALA A 620 -33.93 8.55 28.80
CA ALA A 620 -33.36 8.27 30.13
C ALA A 620 -32.20 9.23 30.40
N GLU A 621 -32.48 10.16 31.30
CA GLU A 621 -31.64 11.26 31.77
C GLU A 621 -30.58 10.82 32.81
N PRO A 622 -29.70 11.71 33.33
CA PRO A 622 -28.27 11.50 33.45
C PRO A 622 -27.81 11.49 34.93
N PHE A 623 -26.50 11.35 35.16
CA PHE A 623 -25.89 11.83 36.41
C PHE A 623 -24.56 12.55 36.13
N CYS A 624 -24.53 13.84 36.48
CA CYS A 624 -23.39 14.77 36.51
C CYS A 624 -22.69 14.69 37.89
N ALA A 625 -21.34 14.60 37.98
CA ALA A 625 -20.35 15.67 38.26
C ALA A 625 -20.26 16.10 39.77
N PRO A 626 -19.28 16.89 40.29
CA PRO A 626 -17.89 17.26 39.87
C PRO A 626 -16.84 17.21 41.03
N SER A 627 -15.56 17.57 40.78
CA SER A 627 -14.82 18.62 41.54
C SER A 627 -13.35 18.80 41.10
N GLN A 628 -12.96 20.04 40.76
CA GLN A 628 -11.61 20.63 40.91
C GLN A 628 -11.64 21.60 42.14
N PRO A 629 -10.60 22.39 42.55
CA PRO A 629 -9.24 22.62 42.02
C PRO A 629 -8.12 22.69 43.10
N GLY A 630 -6.85 22.88 42.69
CA GLY A 630 -5.75 23.24 43.58
C GLY A 630 -4.45 23.56 42.85
N SER A 631 -4.21 24.86 42.63
CA SER A 631 -2.96 25.43 42.10
C SER A 631 -1.82 25.44 43.12
N VAL A 632 -0.57 25.35 42.64
CA VAL A 632 0.55 26.31 42.84
C VAL A 632 1.89 25.58 42.74
N ALA A 633 2.56 25.84 41.62
CA ALA A 633 3.99 26.05 41.43
C ALA A 633 4.96 25.69 42.57
N ARG A 634 5.83 24.70 42.33
CA ARG A 634 7.26 24.88 42.00
C ARG A 634 8.01 23.54 42.09
N ALA A 635 8.35 22.98 40.93
CA ALA A 635 9.61 22.27 40.71
C ALA A 635 9.90 22.21 39.20
N LEU A 636 9.74 23.35 38.53
CA LEU A 636 10.41 23.62 37.25
C LEU A 636 11.91 23.67 37.56
N GLY A 637 12.60 22.61 37.15
CA GLY A 637 14.04 22.45 37.33
C GLY A 637 14.51 21.03 36.99
N GLY A 638 13.71 20.01 37.35
CA GLY A 638 13.99 18.60 37.02
C GLY A 638 13.16 18.02 35.87
N LEU A 639 12.07 18.69 35.48
CA LEU A 639 11.08 18.19 34.53
C LEU A 639 11.60 18.15 33.07
N LEU A 640 12.61 18.96 32.72
CA LEU A 640 13.08 19.09 31.34
C LEU A 640 13.92 17.86 30.89
N ILE A 641 14.57 17.17 31.82
CA ILE A 641 15.41 15.99 31.50
C ILE A 641 14.58 14.70 31.55
N ALA A 642 13.59 14.62 32.45
CA ALA A 642 12.66 13.50 32.52
C ALA A 642 11.63 13.50 31.37
N VAL A 643 11.18 14.68 30.90
CA VAL A 643 10.22 14.79 29.79
C VAL A 643 10.84 14.37 28.45
N VAL A 644 12.14 14.59 28.22
CA VAL A 644 12.84 14.14 27.00
C VAL A 644 13.03 12.62 26.99
N GLY A 645 13.35 12.01 28.14
CA GLY A 645 13.43 10.54 28.27
C GLY A 645 12.05 9.86 28.19
N SER A 646 11.01 10.51 28.72
CA SER A 646 9.63 10.02 28.67
C SER A 646 8.98 10.19 27.30
N LEU A 647 9.33 11.24 26.53
CA LEU A 647 8.83 11.47 25.17
C LEU A 647 9.36 10.43 24.17
N LEU A 648 10.56 9.89 24.40
CA LEU A 648 11.08 8.74 23.65
C LEU A 648 10.34 7.44 23.99
N LEU A 649 9.81 7.32 25.22
CA LEU A 649 9.06 6.15 25.69
C LEU A 649 7.54 6.21 25.41
N VAL A 650 6.97 7.39 25.21
CA VAL A 650 5.53 7.60 24.91
C VAL A 650 5.20 7.44 23.42
N SER A 651 6.21 7.28 22.54
CA SER A 651 6.00 7.18 21.08
C SER A 651 6.05 5.74 20.53
N PHE A 652 6.09 4.70 21.38
CA PHE A 652 6.30 3.31 20.95
C PHE A 652 5.15 2.36 21.33
N GLU A 653 4.43 1.85 20.32
CA GLU A 653 3.61 0.62 20.38
C GLU A 653 4.39 -0.58 19.79
N GLY A 654 5.64 -0.81 20.22
CA GLY A 654 6.52 -1.88 19.69
C GLY A 654 6.83 -3.01 20.67
N PRO A 655 7.40 -4.15 20.20
CA PRO A 655 7.49 -5.40 20.93
C PRO A 655 8.50 -5.37 22.07
N SER A 656 8.15 -6.06 23.15
CA SER A 656 8.78 -6.00 24.47
C SER A 656 10.19 -6.62 24.58
N ALA A 657 10.75 -7.16 23.47
CA ALA A 657 12.09 -7.75 23.42
C ALA A 657 13.22 -6.70 23.32
N LEU A 658 12.99 -5.61 22.58
CA LEU A 658 13.92 -4.47 22.48
C LEU A 658 14.17 -3.77 23.82
N MET A 659 13.15 -3.78 24.68
CA MET A 659 13.20 -3.14 25.99
C MET A 659 14.11 -3.92 26.96
N ALA A 660 14.20 -5.24 26.80
CA ALA A 660 15.09 -6.09 27.60
C ALA A 660 16.57 -5.81 27.28
N ASP A 661 16.89 -5.73 25.99
CA ASP A 661 18.26 -5.51 25.51
C ASP A 661 18.74 -4.08 25.77
N PHE A 662 17.86 -3.09 25.62
CA PHE A 662 18.17 -1.69 25.94
C PHE A 662 18.38 -1.47 27.45
N VAL A 663 17.53 -2.08 28.29
CA VAL A 663 17.69 -2.03 29.75
C VAL A 663 18.96 -2.77 30.18
N GLY A 664 19.30 -3.91 29.56
CA GLY A 664 20.57 -4.62 29.78
C GLY A 664 21.79 -3.75 29.45
N LEU A 665 21.76 -3.05 28.32
CA LEU A 665 22.85 -2.16 27.87
C LEU A 665 23.05 -0.93 28.78
N VAL A 666 21.95 -0.39 29.31
CA VAL A 666 21.98 0.75 30.27
C VAL A 666 22.47 0.30 31.64
N LEU A 667 22.11 -0.91 32.08
CA LEU A 667 22.57 -1.49 33.34
C LEU A 667 24.07 -1.85 33.29
N ASP A 668 24.58 -2.31 32.16
CA ASP A 668 26.01 -2.64 31.98
C ASP A 668 26.93 -1.42 31.91
N ARG A 669 26.39 -0.20 31.73
CA ARG A 669 27.15 1.07 31.66
C ARG A 669 27.10 1.91 32.93
N LEU A 670 26.38 1.47 33.97
CA LEU A 670 26.42 2.14 35.27
C LEU A 670 27.78 1.89 35.93
N PRO A 671 28.51 2.95 36.38
CA PRO A 671 29.76 2.78 37.10
C PRO A 671 29.55 1.84 38.30
N GLY A 672 30.49 0.92 38.50
CA GLY A 672 30.47 -0.15 39.53
C GLY A 672 30.46 0.30 40.99
N ALA A 673 29.90 1.46 41.30
CA ALA A 673 29.73 2.03 42.64
C ALA A 673 28.24 2.04 43.06
N VAL A 674 27.51 0.95 42.80
CA VAL A 674 26.27 0.65 43.54
C VAL A 674 26.38 -0.79 44.06
N SER A 675 27.18 -0.95 45.11
CA SER A 675 27.52 -2.22 45.76
C SER A 675 26.39 -2.84 46.59
N GLN A 676 25.12 -2.70 46.20
CA GLN A 676 24.03 -3.38 46.91
C GLN A 676 22.95 -3.86 45.91
N PRO A 677 22.78 -5.18 45.71
CA PRO A 677 21.80 -5.74 44.77
C PRO A 677 20.36 -5.30 45.08
N TYR A 678 20.07 -5.00 46.35
CA TYR A 678 18.78 -4.49 46.81
C TYR A 678 18.42 -3.12 46.23
N LYS A 679 19.41 -2.26 45.90
CA LYS A 679 19.17 -0.95 45.29
C LYS A 679 18.84 -1.05 43.80
N ALA A 680 19.46 -1.99 43.07
CA ALA A 680 19.11 -2.27 41.68
C ALA A 680 17.69 -2.86 41.57
N ILE A 681 17.33 -3.77 42.49
CA ILE A 681 15.97 -4.31 42.62
C ILE A 681 14.97 -3.20 42.98
N PHE A 682 15.32 -2.30 43.91
CA PHE A 682 14.48 -1.16 44.29
C PHE A 682 14.26 -0.18 43.13
N TRP A 683 15.30 0.17 42.38
CA TRP A 683 15.18 1.05 41.21
C TRP A 683 14.43 0.39 40.06
N ALA A 684 14.62 -0.91 39.81
CA ALA A 684 13.85 -1.66 38.82
C ALA A 684 12.37 -1.78 39.21
N ALA A 685 12.07 -2.02 40.50
CA ALA A 685 10.71 -2.05 41.03
C ALA A 685 10.04 -0.66 41.02
N LEU A 686 10.81 0.40 41.28
CA LEU A 686 10.34 1.78 41.19
C LEU A 686 10.07 2.19 39.74
N LEU A 687 10.95 1.82 38.80
CA LEU A 687 10.74 2.04 37.36
C LEU A 687 9.52 1.26 36.86
N ALA A 688 9.37 0.01 37.28
CA ALA A 688 8.22 -0.84 36.97
C ALA A 688 6.91 -0.31 37.59
N SER A 689 6.96 0.26 38.80
CA SER A 689 5.81 0.88 39.46
C SER A 689 5.42 2.21 38.82
N CYS A 690 6.39 3.05 38.44
CA CYS A 690 6.16 4.29 37.70
C CYS A 690 5.65 4.02 36.28
N CYS A 691 6.19 3.01 35.58
CA CYS A 691 5.68 2.55 34.29
C CYS A 691 4.28 1.95 34.43
N SER A 692 4.02 1.17 35.49
CA SER A 692 2.69 0.61 35.78
C SER A 692 1.68 1.69 36.14
N PHE A 693 2.07 2.75 36.86
CA PHE A 693 1.19 3.89 37.16
C PHE A 693 0.91 4.74 35.91
N ALA A 694 1.92 5.01 35.08
CA ALA A 694 1.75 5.68 33.79
C ALA A 694 0.92 4.83 32.79
N LEU A 695 1.03 3.50 32.83
CA LEU A 695 0.19 2.57 32.07
C LEU A 695 -1.23 2.47 32.64
N LEU A 696 -1.43 2.49 33.95
CA LEU A 696 -2.77 2.50 34.56
C LEU A 696 -3.55 3.76 34.16
N VAL A 697 -2.84 4.88 33.95
CA VAL A 697 -3.41 6.13 33.47
C VAL A 697 -3.63 6.13 31.93
N ARG A 698 -2.88 5.35 31.13
CA ARG A 698 -2.99 5.32 29.64
C ARG A 698 -3.64 4.09 29.00
N VAL A 699 -3.61 2.90 29.63
CA VAL A 699 -4.12 1.63 29.08
C VAL A 699 -5.60 1.38 29.44
N SER A 700 -6.24 2.37 30.03
CA SER A 700 -7.69 2.50 29.90
C SER A 700 -8.07 3.16 28.56
N ASP A 701 -7.47 2.72 27.44
CA ASP A 701 -8.05 3.02 26.12
C ASP A 701 -9.33 2.19 25.96
N ARG A 702 -10.38 2.69 26.61
CA ARG A 702 -11.74 2.17 26.51
C ARG A 702 -12.18 2.12 25.05
N SER A 703 -11.55 2.86 24.12
CA SER A 703 -11.92 2.91 22.70
C SER A 703 -11.57 1.63 21.94
N MET A 704 -10.36 1.06 22.08
CA MET A 704 -9.97 -0.18 21.37
C MET A 704 -10.76 -1.40 21.84
N LEU A 705 -10.99 -1.51 23.16
CA LEU A 705 -11.85 -2.54 23.74
C LEU A 705 -13.33 -2.33 23.37
N ARG A 706 -13.81 -1.09 23.22
CA ARG A 706 -15.16 -0.78 22.70
C ARG A 706 -15.28 -1.17 21.23
N ARG A 707 -14.29 -0.86 20.37
CA ARG A 707 -14.21 -1.26 18.96
C ARG A 707 -14.28 -2.77 18.80
N LEU A 708 -13.45 -3.52 19.54
CA LEU A 708 -13.46 -4.99 19.52
C LEU A 708 -14.78 -5.56 20.06
N ARG A 709 -15.39 -4.96 21.08
CA ARG A 709 -16.71 -5.37 21.59
C ARG A 709 -17.84 -5.09 20.60
N GLN A 710 -17.84 -3.95 19.92
CA GLN A 710 -18.81 -3.61 18.88
C GLN A 710 -18.66 -4.56 17.68
N ARG A 711 -17.42 -4.83 17.23
CA ARG A 711 -17.12 -5.77 16.15
C ARG A 711 -17.55 -7.21 16.49
N LEU A 712 -17.31 -7.67 17.72
CA LEU A 712 -17.78 -8.98 18.19
C LEU A 712 -19.32 -9.06 18.31
N ARG A 713 -20.00 -7.97 18.70
CA ARG A 713 -21.47 -7.91 18.71
C ARG A 713 -22.04 -7.94 17.30
N TRP A 714 -21.41 -7.22 16.37
CA TRP A 714 -21.77 -7.23 14.96
C TRP A 714 -21.63 -8.63 14.32
N TYR A 715 -20.49 -9.31 14.56
CA TYR A 715 -20.31 -10.68 14.08
C TYR A 715 -21.37 -11.63 14.65
N ARG A 716 -21.74 -11.50 15.93
CA ARG A 716 -22.83 -12.31 16.51
C ARG A 716 -24.17 -12.05 15.84
N GLY A 717 -24.50 -10.78 15.56
CA GLY A 717 -25.72 -10.41 14.84
C GLY A 717 -25.75 -11.01 13.43
N LYS A 718 -24.66 -10.88 12.67
CA LYS A 718 -24.57 -11.40 11.31
C LYS A 718 -24.51 -12.93 11.25
N ILE A 719 -23.92 -13.60 12.23
CA ILE A 719 -23.97 -15.07 12.36
C ILE A 719 -25.39 -15.53 12.66
N ALA A 720 -26.15 -14.82 13.51
CA ALA A 720 -27.54 -15.13 13.81
C ALA A 720 -28.44 -14.91 12.57
N GLU A 721 -28.21 -13.83 11.83
CA GLU A 721 -28.91 -13.52 10.57
C GLU A 721 -28.60 -14.55 9.47
N ALA A 722 -27.32 -14.90 9.29
CA ALA A 722 -26.90 -15.94 8.34
C ALA A 722 -27.46 -17.32 8.70
N LYS A 723 -27.59 -17.63 10.00
CA LYS A 723 -28.23 -18.86 10.49
C LYS A 723 -29.74 -18.86 10.20
N LYS A 724 -30.43 -17.72 10.38
CA LYS A 724 -31.86 -17.58 10.09
C LYS A 724 -32.15 -17.71 8.59
N ASN A 725 -31.22 -17.27 7.73
CA ASN A 725 -31.38 -17.26 6.27
C ASN A 725 -30.76 -18.48 5.56
N GLY A 726 -30.38 -19.53 6.29
CA GLY A 726 -29.86 -20.78 5.71
C GLY A 726 -28.49 -20.67 5.00
N ARG A 727 -27.67 -19.65 5.30
CA ARG A 727 -26.40 -19.37 4.60
C ARG A 727 -25.18 -19.95 5.34
N ASP A 728 -25.06 -21.27 5.38
CA ASP A 728 -24.06 -21.97 6.21
C ASP A 728 -22.60 -21.65 5.86
N ARG A 729 -22.26 -21.43 4.59
CA ARG A 729 -20.90 -21.00 4.17
C ARG A 729 -20.53 -19.61 4.70
N ILE A 730 -21.47 -18.67 4.72
CA ILE A 730 -21.26 -17.32 5.23
C ILE A 730 -21.16 -17.35 6.76
N ARG A 731 -22.00 -18.16 7.41
CA ARG A 731 -21.93 -18.41 8.86
C ARG A 731 -20.57 -18.96 9.28
N ALA A 732 -20.01 -19.92 8.55
CA ALA A 732 -18.70 -20.51 8.83
C ALA A 732 -17.57 -19.47 8.72
N ARG A 733 -17.53 -18.68 7.63
CA ARG A 733 -16.53 -17.60 7.45
C ARG A 733 -16.66 -16.49 8.50
N LEU A 734 -17.87 -16.14 8.91
CA LEU A 734 -18.10 -15.16 9.97
C LEU A 734 -17.67 -15.70 11.35
N ALA A 735 -17.86 -17.00 11.61
CA ALA A 735 -17.41 -17.63 12.85
C ALA A 735 -15.88 -17.70 12.96
N GLU A 736 -15.19 -17.96 11.85
CA GLU A 736 -13.73 -17.94 11.75
C GLU A 736 -13.15 -16.54 12.00
N ARG A 737 -13.72 -15.50 11.35
CA ARG A 737 -13.34 -14.09 11.59
C ARG A 737 -13.66 -13.62 13.02
N MET A 738 -14.71 -14.14 13.63
CA MET A 738 -15.05 -13.89 15.03
C MET A 738 -14.06 -14.56 16.00
N ALA A 739 -13.49 -15.72 15.64
CA ALA A 739 -12.46 -16.39 16.43
C ALA A 739 -11.15 -15.59 16.43
N ALA A 740 -10.73 -15.07 15.28
CA ALA A 740 -9.58 -14.17 15.18
C ALA A 740 -9.76 -12.90 16.04
N ALA A 741 -10.92 -12.22 15.93
CA ALA A 741 -11.21 -11.03 16.73
C ALA A 741 -11.33 -11.29 18.25
N LYS A 742 -11.63 -12.54 18.67
CA LYS A 742 -11.58 -12.95 20.09
C LYS A 742 -10.14 -13.08 20.56
N SER A 743 -9.25 -13.66 19.76
CA SER A 743 -7.83 -13.77 20.06
C SER A 743 -7.18 -12.40 20.20
N ASP A 744 -7.51 -11.45 19.32
CA ASP A 744 -7.04 -10.06 19.41
C ASP A 744 -7.47 -9.39 20.72
N ARG A 745 -8.71 -9.64 21.17
CA ARG A 745 -9.22 -9.12 22.44
C ARG A 745 -8.50 -9.69 23.65
N VAL A 746 -8.14 -10.98 23.64
CA VAL A 746 -7.34 -11.61 24.70
C VAL A 746 -5.94 -11.01 24.73
N LEU A 747 -5.30 -10.84 23.56
CA LEU A 747 -3.97 -10.22 23.46
C LEU A 747 -3.96 -8.79 24.05
N VAL A 748 -4.96 -7.97 23.69
CA VAL A 748 -5.10 -6.59 24.21
C VAL A 748 -5.31 -6.56 25.74
N LEU A 749 -6.05 -7.53 26.29
CA LEU A 749 -6.26 -7.68 27.74
C LEU A 749 -5.01 -8.19 28.49
N MET A 750 -4.12 -8.92 27.81
CA MET A 750 -2.90 -9.48 28.42
C MET A 750 -1.69 -8.52 28.35
N LYS A 751 -1.72 -7.49 27.49
CA LYS A 751 -0.66 -6.47 27.39
C LYS A 751 -0.29 -5.81 28.74
N PRO A 752 -1.23 -5.38 29.60
CA PRO A 752 -0.85 -4.77 30.89
C PRO A 752 -0.08 -5.74 31.79
N ILE A 753 -0.53 -7.00 31.88
CA ILE A 753 0.08 -8.04 32.69
C ILE A 753 1.48 -8.38 32.18
N ALA A 754 1.63 -8.56 30.86
CA ALA A 754 2.93 -8.82 30.25
C ALA A 754 3.92 -7.67 30.50
N TRP A 755 3.50 -6.41 30.42
CA TRP A 755 4.38 -5.25 30.64
C TRP A 755 4.73 -5.02 32.12
N THR A 756 3.88 -5.43 33.06
CA THR A 756 4.19 -5.38 34.51
C THR A 756 5.17 -6.47 34.94
N PHE A 757 5.03 -7.69 34.40
CA PHE A 757 5.83 -8.84 34.82
C PHE A 757 7.12 -9.06 34.03
N LEU A 758 7.20 -8.59 32.77
CA LEU A 758 8.37 -8.81 31.92
C LEU A 758 9.67 -8.19 32.48
N PRO A 759 9.70 -6.97 33.06
CA PRO A 759 10.91 -6.43 33.69
C PRO A 759 11.37 -7.26 34.90
N LEU A 760 10.42 -7.81 35.66
CA LEU A 760 10.67 -8.72 36.79
C LEU A 760 11.26 -10.06 36.32
N CYS A 761 10.71 -10.63 35.24
CA CYS A 761 11.21 -11.86 34.63
C CYS A 761 12.60 -11.67 34.02
N ILE A 762 12.87 -10.55 33.34
CA ILE A 762 14.19 -10.24 32.78
C ILE A 762 15.21 -10.05 33.92
N GLY A 763 14.83 -9.37 35.01
CA GLY A 763 15.67 -9.25 36.20
C GLY A 763 15.99 -10.60 36.84
N PHE A 764 15.02 -11.51 36.89
CA PHE A 764 15.23 -12.87 37.41
C PHE A 764 16.13 -13.72 36.50
N ILE A 765 15.92 -13.66 35.18
CA ILE A 765 16.74 -14.38 34.20
C ILE A 765 18.18 -13.88 34.22
N TRP A 766 18.39 -12.55 34.26
CA TRP A 766 19.72 -11.93 34.32
C TRP A 766 20.48 -12.28 35.61
N VAL A 767 19.79 -12.38 36.75
CA VAL A 767 20.40 -12.83 38.01
C VAL A 767 20.72 -14.33 37.96
N ASN A 768 19.84 -15.16 37.39
CA ASN A 768 20.05 -16.61 37.33
C ASN A 768 21.23 -16.98 36.41
N ASP A 769 21.41 -16.26 35.31
CA ASP A 769 22.51 -16.48 34.34
C ASP A 769 23.90 -16.11 34.91
N ARG A 770 23.95 -15.28 35.97
CA ARG A 770 25.20 -14.92 36.67
C ARG A 770 25.50 -15.71 37.94
N PHE A 771 24.59 -16.59 38.38
CA PHE A 771 24.76 -17.38 39.61
C PHE A 771 24.66 -18.90 39.42
N ALA A 772 24.58 -19.42 38.18
CA ALA A 772 24.45 -20.85 37.94
C ALA A 772 25.59 -21.46 37.12
N VAL A 773 26.81 -21.53 37.67
CA VAL A 773 27.79 -22.58 37.29
C VAL A 773 28.71 -22.88 38.48
N GLU A 774 28.57 -24.05 39.09
CA GLU A 774 29.69 -24.69 39.81
C GLU A 774 30.30 -25.81 38.91
N PRO A 775 31.63 -26.00 38.91
CA PRO A 775 32.29 -26.96 38.03
C PRO A 775 32.01 -28.42 38.41
N ILE A 776 31.80 -29.28 37.40
CA ILE A 776 31.62 -30.74 37.56
C ILE A 776 32.91 -31.38 38.11
N SER A 777 32.79 -32.15 39.20
CA SER A 777 33.91 -32.82 39.85
C SER A 777 34.37 -34.10 39.12
N PRO A 778 35.68 -34.38 39.01
CA PRO A 778 36.18 -35.65 38.44
C PRO A 778 35.66 -36.87 39.21
N GLY A 779 35.26 -37.93 38.50
CA GLY A 779 34.65 -39.15 39.05
C GLY A 779 33.12 -39.17 39.03
N SER A 780 32.48 -38.08 38.57
CA SER A 780 31.02 -38.02 38.44
C SER A 780 30.55 -38.97 37.32
N ARG A 781 29.58 -39.84 37.63
CA ARG A 781 28.95 -40.75 36.66
C ARG A 781 27.67 -40.14 36.11
N PHE A 782 27.49 -40.26 34.81
CA PHE A 782 26.37 -39.74 34.05
C PHE A 782 25.74 -40.85 33.23
N THR A 783 24.42 -40.81 33.13
CA THR A 783 23.68 -41.75 32.30
C THR A 783 23.14 -41.00 31.08
N PHE A 784 23.74 -41.24 29.92
CA PHE A 784 23.24 -40.69 28.66
C PHE A 784 22.10 -41.55 28.15
N THR A 785 20.96 -40.93 27.88
CA THR A 785 19.80 -41.66 27.37
C THR A 785 19.35 -41.10 26.04
N ALA A 786 19.26 -41.96 25.02
CA ALA A 786 18.76 -41.62 23.70
C ALA A 786 17.50 -42.41 23.36
N PHE A 787 16.61 -41.81 22.57
CA PHE A 787 15.38 -42.42 22.07
C PHE A 787 15.57 -42.83 20.60
N VAL A 788 15.38 -44.11 20.30
CA VAL A 788 15.66 -44.73 18.99
C VAL A 788 14.35 -45.21 18.38
N GLU A 789 13.98 -44.69 17.21
CA GLU A 789 12.74 -45.07 16.54
C GLU A 789 12.81 -46.50 15.96
N PRO A 790 11.71 -47.27 15.93
CA PRO A 790 11.72 -48.64 15.40
C PRO A 790 12.20 -48.76 13.95
N SER A 791 11.99 -47.71 13.13
CA SER A 791 12.44 -47.63 11.74
C SER A 791 13.96 -47.53 11.58
N GLN A 792 14.71 -47.34 12.67
CA GLN A 792 16.17 -47.24 12.67
C GLN A 792 16.86 -48.58 13.03
N LEU A 793 16.07 -49.63 13.28
CA LEU A 793 16.56 -50.99 13.54
C LEU A 793 16.65 -51.80 12.25
N ASN A 794 17.60 -52.73 12.16
CA ASN A 794 17.63 -53.67 11.04
C ASN A 794 16.50 -54.72 11.15
N ALA A 795 16.30 -55.52 10.09
CA ALA A 795 15.25 -56.56 10.05
C ALA A 795 15.30 -57.60 11.19
N ALA A 796 16.39 -57.67 11.96
CA ALA A 796 16.54 -58.53 13.13
C ALA A 796 16.38 -57.79 14.48
N GLY A 797 15.92 -56.52 14.47
CA GLY A 797 15.69 -55.71 15.67
C GLY A 797 16.97 -55.25 16.38
N ARG A 798 18.08 -55.13 15.64
CA ARG A 798 19.38 -54.71 16.21
C ARG A 798 19.76 -53.32 15.73
N LEU A 799 20.28 -52.51 16.65
CA LEU A 799 20.83 -51.20 16.36
C LEU A 799 22.33 -51.34 16.08
N ARG A 800 22.78 -50.85 14.91
CA ARG A 800 24.20 -50.75 14.59
C ARG A 800 24.74 -49.43 15.10
N TYR A 801 25.88 -49.47 15.77
CA TYR A 801 26.60 -48.26 16.16
C TYR A 801 28.08 -48.41 15.81
N ALA A 802 28.73 -47.29 15.53
CA ALA A 802 30.13 -47.24 15.15
C ALA A 802 30.91 -46.34 16.11
N ARG A 803 32.13 -46.75 16.44
CA ARG A 803 33.08 -45.94 17.20
C ARG A 803 33.86 -45.08 16.21
N LEU A 804 33.94 -43.78 16.45
CA LEU A 804 34.63 -42.83 15.57
C LEU A 804 35.76 -42.13 16.31
N ASP A 805 36.82 -41.81 15.57
CA ASP A 805 37.88 -40.88 15.98
C ASP A 805 37.76 -39.58 15.16
N ALA A 806 37.75 -38.45 15.85
CA ALA A 806 37.51 -37.14 15.27
C ALA A 806 38.80 -36.34 14.97
N ALA A 807 39.99 -36.88 15.30
CA ALA A 807 41.20 -36.08 15.26
C ALA A 807 41.66 -35.65 13.85
N GLU A 808 41.35 -36.39 12.78
CA GLU A 808 41.69 -36.01 11.39
C GLU A 808 40.69 -36.58 10.36
N GLY A 809 39.48 -36.01 10.33
CA GLY A 809 38.45 -36.42 9.35
C GLY A 809 37.82 -37.78 9.68
N LEU A 810 36.89 -37.77 10.64
CA LEU A 810 35.93 -38.84 11.03
C LEU A 810 36.27 -40.25 10.49
N ARG A 811 37.20 -40.95 11.16
CA ARG A 811 37.55 -42.34 10.82
C ARG A 811 36.79 -43.33 11.70
N VAL A 812 36.18 -44.35 11.09
CA VAL A 812 35.46 -45.41 11.81
C VAL A 812 36.45 -46.43 12.38
N LEU A 813 36.53 -46.51 13.70
CA LEU A 813 37.41 -47.43 14.43
C LEU A 813 36.82 -48.85 14.57
N GLY A 814 35.51 -49.01 14.37
CA GLY A 814 34.83 -50.31 14.38
C GLY A 814 33.31 -50.16 14.54
N SER A 815 32.54 -51.16 14.10
CA SER A 815 31.08 -51.16 14.25
C SER A 815 30.57 -52.40 14.98
N SER A 816 29.63 -52.24 15.89
CA SER A 816 29.01 -53.31 16.68
C SER A 816 27.48 -53.21 16.61
N TYR A 817 26.81 -54.30 16.98
CA TYR A 817 25.34 -54.38 17.00
C TYR A 817 24.84 -54.70 18.40
N ARG A 818 23.88 -53.92 18.91
CA ARG A 818 23.18 -54.21 20.15
C ARG A 818 21.74 -54.63 19.84
N ARG A 819 21.31 -55.77 20.37
CA ARG A 819 19.91 -56.21 20.30
C ARG A 819 19.14 -55.46 21.37
N LEU A 820 18.05 -54.80 20.99
CA LEU A 820 17.16 -54.13 21.94
C LEU A 820 16.02 -55.09 22.24
N GLU A 821 15.78 -55.35 23.53
CA GLU A 821 14.65 -56.19 23.95
C GLU A 821 13.35 -55.41 23.76
N SER A 822 12.33 -56.08 23.20
CA SER A 822 11.06 -55.45 22.84
C SER A 822 10.33 -54.94 24.09
N ASN A 823 9.91 -53.67 24.08
CA ASN A 823 9.05 -53.11 25.12
C ASN A 823 7.69 -53.87 25.11
N PRO A 824 7.27 -54.52 26.20
CA PRO A 824 6.09 -55.40 26.19
C PRO A 824 4.73 -54.68 26.10
N ALA A 825 4.69 -53.34 26.05
CA ALA A 825 3.44 -52.58 26.14
C ALA A 825 2.82 -52.08 24.82
N ASN A 826 3.57 -51.94 23.71
CA ASN A 826 3.00 -51.64 22.38
C ASN A 826 4.08 -51.75 21.27
N PRO A 827 4.03 -52.72 20.33
CA PRO A 827 5.18 -53.02 19.46
C PRO A 827 5.43 -52.06 18.28
N ALA A 828 4.53 -51.11 17.97
CA ALA A 828 4.50 -50.48 16.64
C ALA A 828 4.66 -48.95 16.57
N SER A 829 4.78 -48.20 17.68
CA SER A 829 4.73 -46.72 17.59
C SER A 829 5.42 -45.93 18.69
N SER A 830 6.34 -46.51 19.46
CA SER A 830 7.07 -45.76 20.50
C SER A 830 8.58 -46.00 20.41
N PRO A 831 9.41 -44.93 20.50
CA PRO A 831 10.86 -45.07 20.39
C PRO A 831 11.45 -45.82 21.61
N TYR A 832 12.46 -46.64 21.34
CA TYR A 832 13.20 -47.39 22.35
C TYR A 832 14.12 -46.45 23.13
N ARG A 833 14.04 -46.48 24.45
CA ARG A 833 14.93 -45.72 25.35
C ARG A 833 16.21 -46.54 25.59
N VAL A 834 17.37 -46.03 25.18
CA VAL A 834 18.67 -46.69 25.37
C VAL A 834 19.56 -45.80 26.21
N ALA A 835 20.03 -46.34 27.34
CA ALA A 835 20.89 -45.64 28.29
C ALA A 835 22.32 -46.20 28.29
N TRP A 836 23.29 -45.31 28.47
CA TRP A 836 24.71 -45.62 28.66
C TRP A 836 25.24 -44.91 29.90
N GLU A 837 25.96 -45.63 30.75
CA GLU A 837 26.69 -45.02 31.86
C GLU A 837 28.08 -44.59 31.43
N VAL A 838 28.48 -43.42 31.89
CA VAL A 838 29.70 -42.71 31.50
C VAL A 838 30.30 -42.04 32.73
N GLU A 839 31.62 -42.11 32.94
CA GLU A 839 32.31 -41.49 34.07
C GLU A 839 33.25 -40.37 33.59
N ALA A 840 33.19 -39.19 34.23
CA ALA A 840 33.99 -38.03 33.86
C ALA A 840 35.39 -38.05 34.52
N LEU A 841 36.46 -37.96 33.73
CA LEU A 841 37.84 -38.20 34.20
C LEU A 841 38.69 -36.94 34.50
N ALA A 842 38.26 -35.72 34.16
CA ALA A 842 39.00 -34.49 34.51
C ALA A 842 38.11 -33.23 34.53
N ALA A 843 38.49 -32.25 35.36
CA ALA A 843 37.80 -30.96 35.48
C ALA A 843 38.28 -29.98 34.40
N GLY A 844 37.35 -29.48 33.60
CA GLY A 844 37.58 -28.44 32.60
C GLY A 844 36.27 -27.78 32.21
N THR A 845 36.30 -26.47 31.95
CA THR A 845 35.10 -25.64 31.73
C THR A 845 34.41 -25.88 30.39
N HIS A 846 35.03 -26.56 29.43
CA HIS A 846 34.40 -26.99 28.18
C HIS A 846 34.97 -28.34 27.70
N GLY A 847 34.19 -29.43 27.83
CA GLY A 847 34.44 -30.73 27.19
C GLY A 847 34.47 -31.95 28.14
N LEU A 848 33.55 -32.90 27.94
CA LEU A 848 33.50 -34.21 28.61
C LEU A 848 34.33 -35.24 27.83
N SER A 849 35.21 -36.00 28.50
CA SER A 849 35.86 -37.20 27.95
C SER A 849 35.25 -38.47 28.54
N VAL A 850 34.96 -39.46 27.70
CA VAL A 850 34.08 -40.61 28.01
C VAL A 850 34.73 -41.94 27.62
N THR A 851 34.73 -42.93 28.51
CA THR A 851 35.12 -44.32 28.21
C THR A 851 33.97 -45.31 28.44
N ALA A 852 33.74 -46.22 27.50
CA ALA A 852 32.88 -47.38 27.68
C ALA A 852 33.74 -48.61 28.07
N ALA A 853 33.20 -49.44 28.96
CA ALA A 853 33.86 -50.52 29.70
C ALA A 853 35.00 -51.24 28.95
N GLY A 854 36.23 -51.05 29.47
CA GLY A 854 37.36 -51.96 29.27
C GLY A 854 38.27 -51.71 28.06
N GLU A 855 38.83 -50.50 27.90
CA GLU A 855 40.23 -50.25 27.46
C GLU A 855 40.49 -48.73 27.29
N LYS A 856 41.69 -48.28 27.69
CA LYS A 856 42.08 -46.85 27.75
C LYS A 856 42.32 -46.27 26.36
N VAL A 857 41.55 -45.25 25.96
CA VAL A 857 41.84 -44.38 24.80
C VAL A 857 41.65 -42.92 25.20
N ARG A 858 42.59 -42.05 24.81
CA ARG A 858 42.57 -40.60 25.09
C ARG A 858 42.08 -39.82 23.87
N LYS A 859 41.16 -38.89 24.14
CA LYS A 859 40.55 -37.83 23.31
C LYS A 859 39.29 -38.18 22.51
N GLU A 860 38.47 -37.14 22.36
CA GLU A 860 37.02 -37.03 22.14
C GLU A 860 36.32 -38.13 21.30
N VAL A 861 35.24 -38.69 21.85
CA VAL A 861 34.36 -39.65 21.14
C VAL A 861 33.12 -38.91 20.67
N LEU A 862 33.00 -38.72 19.36
CA LEU A 862 31.77 -38.30 18.70
C LEU A 862 31.01 -39.57 18.25
N VAL A 863 29.87 -39.89 18.86
CA VAL A 863 29.03 -41.01 18.41
C VAL A 863 28.09 -40.51 17.31
N SER A 864 28.41 -40.80 16.04
CA SER A 864 27.50 -40.56 14.92
C SER A 864 26.77 -41.86 14.54
N VAL A 865 25.44 -41.81 14.44
CA VAL A 865 24.61 -42.89 13.86
C VAL A 865 24.34 -42.51 12.41
N GLY A 866 25.04 -43.15 11.46
CA GLY A 866 24.89 -42.90 10.02
C GLY A 866 24.06 -43.98 9.31
N LEU A 867 23.14 -43.56 8.45
CA LEU A 867 22.49 -44.38 7.42
C LEU A 867 23.24 -44.20 6.09
N GLU A 868 23.83 -45.27 5.52
CA GLU A 868 24.31 -45.25 4.14
C GLU A 868 23.12 -45.39 3.17
N ARG A 869 22.98 -44.42 2.25
CA ARG A 869 22.06 -44.49 1.11
C ARG A 869 22.73 -45.15 -0.09
N ALA A 870 22.04 -46.09 -0.74
CA ALA A 870 22.22 -46.37 -2.17
C ALA A 870 21.29 -45.45 -3.00
N PRO A 871 21.60 -45.15 -4.27
CA PRO A 871 21.24 -43.89 -4.90
C PRO A 871 19.83 -43.88 -5.52
N ALA A 872 19.28 -42.66 -5.59
CA ALA A 872 18.11 -42.17 -6.33
C ALA A 872 16.86 -41.83 -5.48
N ILE A 873 16.52 -40.54 -5.54
CA ILE A 873 15.25 -39.86 -5.21
C ILE A 873 14.99 -39.52 -3.72
N GLY A 874 14.83 -38.21 -3.45
CA GLY A 874 14.10 -37.67 -2.28
C GLY A 874 14.95 -37.13 -1.13
N ARG A 875 14.91 -35.81 -0.89
CA ARG A 875 15.35 -35.16 0.37
C ARG A 875 14.30 -35.42 1.47
N TYR A 876 14.72 -35.97 2.61
CA TYR A 876 14.05 -35.79 3.89
C TYR A 876 15.12 -35.67 4.98
N GLY A 877 15.09 -34.55 5.70
CA GLY A 877 15.94 -34.28 6.86
C GLY A 877 15.34 -34.90 8.12
N GLY A 878 16.20 -35.47 8.97
CA GLY A 878 15.85 -36.03 10.26
C GLY A 878 17.12 -36.35 11.06
N GLY A 879 17.76 -35.31 11.61
CA GLY A 879 18.82 -35.45 12.62
C GLY A 879 18.24 -35.52 14.03
N LEU A 880 19.01 -36.09 14.97
CA LEU A 880 18.66 -36.32 16.38
C LEU A 880 17.90 -35.15 17.03
N ARG A 881 16.78 -35.45 17.70
CA ARG A 881 16.10 -34.53 18.61
C ARG A 881 16.44 -34.91 20.06
N GLU A 882 17.24 -34.04 20.69
CA GLU A 882 17.51 -33.90 22.13
C GLU A 882 18.33 -34.98 22.86
N VAL A 883 19.30 -34.51 23.64
CA VAL A 883 20.07 -35.26 24.64
C VAL A 883 19.74 -34.63 26.00
N HIS A 884 19.20 -35.41 26.94
CA HIS A 884 18.97 -34.95 28.31
C HIS A 884 20.10 -35.42 29.23
N VAL A 885 20.64 -34.48 30.02
CA VAL A 885 21.52 -34.74 31.17
C VAL A 885 20.70 -34.43 32.41
N ASP A 886 20.30 -35.45 33.17
CA ASP A 886 19.54 -35.24 34.40
C ASP A 886 20.48 -34.73 35.51
N HIS A 887 20.29 -33.48 35.91
CA HIS A 887 20.77 -32.96 37.19
C HIS A 887 19.59 -32.96 38.17
N ALA A 888 19.66 -33.73 39.26
CA ALA A 888 18.71 -33.61 40.35
C ALA A 888 19.00 -32.32 41.15
N PRO A 889 18.06 -31.36 41.30
CA PRO A 889 18.28 -30.21 42.15
C PRO A 889 17.92 -30.55 43.61
N LEU A 890 18.93 -30.56 44.47
CA LEU A 890 18.77 -30.48 45.92
C LEU A 890 18.31 -29.06 46.29
N LEU A 891 17.01 -28.82 46.33
CA LEU A 891 16.40 -27.64 46.95
C LEU A 891 16.11 -27.95 48.43
N VAL A 892 17.13 -27.83 49.28
CA VAL A 892 16.95 -27.81 50.74
C VAL A 892 17.14 -26.37 51.21
N GLY A 893 16.07 -25.71 51.67
CA GLY A 893 16.18 -24.47 52.46
C GLY A 893 15.36 -23.24 52.04
N LEU A 894 14.22 -23.38 51.35
CA LEU A 894 13.32 -22.23 51.09
C LEU A 894 11.97 -22.39 51.83
N PRO A 895 11.40 -21.29 52.38
CA PRO A 895 10.13 -21.33 53.10
C PRO A 895 8.96 -21.68 52.16
N GLY A 896 8.05 -22.54 52.65
CA GLY A 896 7.09 -23.31 51.84
C GLY A 896 6.20 -22.52 50.89
N GLY A 897 5.84 -21.27 51.19
CA GLY A 897 4.99 -20.46 50.33
C GLY A 897 5.65 -20.01 49.01
N LEU A 898 6.98 -19.87 48.97
CA LEU A 898 7.70 -19.47 47.76
C LEU A 898 7.91 -20.65 46.80
N HIS A 899 8.03 -21.86 47.36
CA HIS A 899 8.23 -23.09 46.60
C HIS A 899 6.97 -23.49 45.81
N GLU A 900 5.79 -23.35 46.41
CA GLU A 900 4.51 -23.59 45.73
C GLU A 900 4.24 -22.58 44.62
N TRP A 901 4.59 -21.31 44.86
CA TRP A 901 4.38 -20.25 43.88
C TRP A 901 5.31 -20.39 42.65
N LEU A 902 6.58 -20.74 42.87
CA LEU A 902 7.54 -20.97 41.79
C LEU A 902 7.25 -22.24 40.98
N SER A 903 6.76 -23.30 41.66
CA SER A 903 6.32 -24.52 40.99
C SER A 903 5.06 -24.29 40.14
N ALA A 904 4.12 -23.47 40.62
CA ALA A 904 2.92 -23.09 39.87
C ALA A 904 3.23 -22.18 38.67
N ALA A 905 4.18 -21.26 38.81
CA ALA A 905 4.63 -20.40 37.71
C ALA A 905 5.36 -21.21 36.62
N ALA A 906 6.21 -22.17 36.99
CA ALA A 906 6.89 -23.06 36.05
C ALA A 906 5.90 -23.98 35.30
N ALA A 907 4.87 -24.48 35.98
CA ALA A 907 3.80 -25.27 35.37
C ALA A 907 2.92 -24.47 34.38
N PHE A 908 2.74 -23.17 34.64
CA PHE A 908 1.93 -22.28 33.80
C PHE A 908 2.65 -21.91 32.48
N PHE A 909 3.97 -21.69 32.52
CA PHE A 909 4.75 -21.36 31.31
C PHE A 909 5.03 -22.56 30.39
N ASN A 910 5.02 -23.79 30.92
CA ASN A 910 5.27 -25.01 30.13
C ASN A 910 4.01 -25.64 29.50
N GLY A 911 2.87 -24.93 29.49
CA GLY A 911 1.72 -25.29 28.67
C GLY A 911 1.16 -26.69 28.91
N GLY A 912 0.58 -26.94 30.09
CA GLY A 912 -0.45 -27.98 30.26
C GLY A 912 -0.10 -29.41 29.86
N ARG A 913 1.16 -29.84 29.89
CA ARG A 913 1.51 -31.26 30.00
C ARG A 913 1.91 -31.54 31.44
N GLY A 914 1.00 -32.19 32.16
CA GLY A 914 1.21 -32.58 33.54
C GLY A 914 2.43 -33.49 33.70
N LEU A 915 3.18 -33.25 34.77
CA LEU A 915 4.11 -34.21 35.36
C LEU A 915 3.31 -35.35 35.99
N LEU A 916 3.50 -36.57 35.48
CA LEU A 916 3.56 -37.87 36.17
C LEU A 916 3.40 -39.03 35.15
N PRO A 917 4.09 -40.17 35.29
CA PRO A 917 5.45 -40.42 35.78
C PRO A 917 6.48 -40.71 34.65
#